data_AF-A0A139KSN9-F1
#
_entry.id   AF-A0A139KSN9-F1
#
_cell.length_a   1.000
_cell.length_b   1.000
_cell.length_c   1.000
_cell.angle_alpha   90.00
_cell.angle_beta   90.00
_cell.angle_gamma   90.00
#
_symmetry.space_group_name_H-M   'P 1'
#
loop_
_entity.id
_entity.type
_entity.pdbx_description
1 polymer ?
#
loop_
_entity_poly.entity_id
_entity_poly.type
_entity_poly.pdbx_seq_one_letter_code
_entity_poly.pdbx_strand_id
1 'polypeptide(L)'
;MFQIINILEANLQGVWRGSRFKFSLCMAFVAFLSSCIFTDDIYDDNEAMVTLEFRNLAGTILGDGLDNRIETLRILAFDPTSGECLHNKLFYANEGDIVSLQVKADTYKFVFVANEPNPDVSPLNFVTYRSELDGVTLSESDINSVSLIPMVQEVVGVEVSQTQATITGDENYPDGSTYNPLPLKLRRLACRVDVVLEADEDLDALFTGVIFSNVPVGVSLLAKDNSSFDRTLSRSFTLANDPGYFENVALTSEQVAKGIVWAKRIPRVILPFTDFTPTDDEDMAVVFTVNSDGWRNPSCKLKILTIGDDGGSVVADNYSIPSNSYLSLAATIRTLMEVEAVVTEWGESKNDWQMQDRYLNVSQTVANITDYNGARVTFSSNMPQVKVLPGVYKGSETNPKVTEEIFNDLVLKDGDASSVSGTKTTYSTSRFSYTYDSATQTGIGYIDILVDEYNQIGTQDFRLILSAEDNYGGKLQREITVNVSQYGNRYNYFELYGKGYVGAFFRYNETGERVIIGQVTRVTKAGWTNLHLTGSRTSGTDWGEVDDLGGWRAEVLEGDEWLVISSTPSFDPVIGTDSPGKSQNFPVRTNEYKSEEDGTYVQGRGRIYFRIGTTSTLTSADSDPRYGVIRIRYCAGTYVKDDHYIYVRQGEADAYIYQNNSYSRKISPFNLTAREYRNNPATTDIPQLKSQYGGDALGTNYGTFVEFPSQAGAMFQWGQNRIDKPYTNYYRRAYNPSNDAVVGGDTGWFMSELQFYGAGNGSKTPIWDEKPDTDGDETVYDYNYKAQFELCPKGYHTPSDGPTNQLAYNGPYPNIYATGGTYSGKFVDVNHLGAVEADYVTGFAPHSEYSDQIVFSELRQSLFKTPLSGSNNVARVKNNNVSTDYWVFNTFGRTNYSTINNVDNEYNSQIEFESTVNDAINYTIGYYADGFFDRRPMKTKQLTDDIIDFAVSVDNAEIAYRGIVIFNDVTKASVFFPMPGRKAAGWGVLQEPGNRGYYLTASSGPSNYDTSQSVWKMSVGKFPPLGFQYRLPNYGESLRCVKNDE
;
A
#
# COMPACT_ATOMS: atom_id res chain seq x y z
N MET A 1 -12.82 -27.03 -49.14
CA MET A 1 -12.01 -27.92 -50.00
C MET A 1 -12.45 -27.93 -51.47
N PHE A 2 -13.75 -27.78 -51.77
CA PHE A 2 -14.27 -27.62 -53.14
C PHE A 2 -13.98 -26.27 -53.84
N GLN A 3 -13.43 -25.27 -53.14
CA GLN A 3 -12.92 -24.03 -53.77
C GLN A 3 -11.40 -24.04 -54.05
N ILE A 4 -10.66 -25.02 -53.52
CA ILE A 4 -9.22 -25.18 -53.82
C ILE A 4 -9.02 -26.07 -55.05
N ILE A 5 -9.95 -27.00 -55.32
CA ILE A 5 -9.94 -27.84 -56.53
C ILE A 5 -10.17 -26.99 -57.80
N ASN A 6 -11.02 -25.95 -57.72
CA ASN A 6 -11.32 -25.07 -58.86
C ASN A 6 -10.17 -24.12 -59.25
N ILE A 7 -9.15 -23.93 -58.39
CA ILE A 7 -7.98 -23.09 -58.70
C ILE A 7 -6.84 -23.93 -59.32
N LEU A 8 -6.82 -25.25 -59.12
CA LEU A 8 -5.86 -26.16 -59.76
C LEU A 8 -6.23 -26.53 -61.21
N GLU A 9 -7.51 -26.40 -61.61
CA GLU A 9 -7.94 -26.60 -63.00
C GLU A 9 -7.55 -25.45 -63.95
N ALA A 10 -7.20 -24.27 -63.44
CA ALA A 10 -6.81 -23.13 -64.27
C ALA A 10 -5.36 -23.18 -64.79
N ASN A 11 -4.52 -24.14 -64.33
CA ASN A 11 -3.08 -24.14 -64.64
C ASN A 11 -2.53 -25.37 -65.38
N LEU A 12 -3.37 -26.31 -65.85
CA LEU A 12 -2.86 -27.48 -66.59
C LEU A 12 -3.50 -27.73 -67.96
N GLN A 13 -4.19 -26.72 -68.53
CA GLN A 13 -4.37 -26.64 -69.98
C GLN A 13 -3.12 -26.10 -70.66
N GLY A 14 -2.13 -26.98 -70.81
CA GLY A 14 -0.94 -26.67 -71.59
C GLY A 14 0.16 -27.66 -71.31
N VAL A 15 0.10 -28.84 -71.93
CA VAL A 15 1.20 -29.41 -72.73
C VAL A 15 0.90 -30.88 -73.10
N TRP A 16 0.53 -31.05 -74.36
CA TRP A 16 1.00 -32.08 -75.30
C TRP A 16 0.86 -33.60 -75.02
N ARG A 17 -0.05 -34.18 -75.81
CA ARG A 17 0.16 -35.28 -76.79
C ARG A 17 0.92 -36.55 -76.34
N GLY A 18 0.22 -37.69 -76.39
CA GLY A 18 0.88 -38.99 -76.48
C GLY A 18 -0.03 -40.17 -76.22
N SER A 19 -0.79 -40.60 -77.22
CA SER A 19 -1.55 -41.84 -77.21
C SER A 19 -0.61 -43.05 -77.07
N ARG A 20 -0.59 -43.70 -75.89
CA ARG A 20 -0.36 -45.16 -75.68
C ARG A 20 -0.28 -45.64 -74.22
N PHE A 21 -0.67 -44.83 -73.23
CA PHE A 21 -0.72 -45.26 -71.82
C PHE A 21 -2.13 -45.52 -71.26
N LYS A 22 -3.16 -45.59 -72.12
CA LYS A 22 -4.56 -45.78 -71.69
C LYS A 22 -4.96 -47.25 -71.40
N PHE A 23 -4.12 -48.23 -71.75
CA PHE A 23 -4.47 -49.65 -71.58
C PHE A 23 -3.94 -50.28 -70.28
N SER A 24 -2.91 -49.69 -69.65
CA SER A 24 -2.39 -50.14 -68.34
C SER A 24 -3.05 -49.40 -67.16
N LEU A 25 -3.51 -48.16 -67.38
CA LEU A 25 -4.15 -47.36 -66.33
C LEU A 25 -5.62 -47.77 -66.08
N CYS A 26 -6.34 -48.25 -67.12
CA CYS A 26 -7.69 -48.80 -66.95
C CYS A 26 -7.69 -50.19 -66.29
N MET A 27 -6.62 -50.99 -66.44
CA MET A 27 -6.54 -52.33 -65.83
C MET A 27 -6.19 -52.25 -64.32
N ALA A 28 -5.47 -51.22 -63.88
CA ALA A 28 -5.27 -50.92 -62.46
C ALA A 28 -6.53 -50.32 -61.81
N PHE A 29 -7.34 -49.57 -62.57
CA PHE A 29 -8.61 -49.01 -62.10
C PHE A 29 -9.71 -50.08 -61.91
N VAL A 30 -9.65 -51.19 -62.66
CA VAL A 30 -10.59 -52.32 -62.53
C VAL A 30 -10.20 -53.29 -61.40
N ALA A 31 -8.91 -53.38 -61.04
CA ALA A 31 -8.47 -54.16 -59.87
C ALA A 31 -8.68 -53.41 -58.53
N PHE A 32 -8.74 -52.08 -58.53
CA PHE A 32 -9.06 -51.27 -57.34
C PHE A 32 -10.56 -51.16 -57.04
N LEU A 33 -11.43 -51.49 -58.02
CA LEU A 33 -12.89 -51.52 -57.86
C LEU A 33 -13.43 -52.91 -57.46
N SER A 34 -12.57 -53.91 -57.25
CA SER A 34 -12.97 -55.29 -56.89
C SER A 34 -12.66 -55.70 -55.44
N SER A 35 -12.27 -54.79 -54.55
CA SER A 35 -12.16 -55.04 -53.10
C SER A 35 -13.25 -54.36 -52.27
N CYS A 36 -14.30 -53.85 -52.93
CA CYS A 36 -15.52 -53.37 -52.28
C CYS A 36 -16.73 -54.01 -52.96
N ILE A 37 -16.79 -55.33 -52.86
CA ILE A 37 -18.06 -56.00 -52.58
C ILE A 37 -17.90 -56.45 -51.13
N PHE A 38 -18.19 -55.55 -50.19
CA PHE A 38 -18.77 -56.03 -48.95
C PHE A 38 -20.10 -56.63 -49.38
N THR A 39 -20.27 -57.89 -49.02
CA THR A 39 -21.52 -58.60 -49.19
C THR A 39 -22.64 -57.75 -48.59
N ASP A 40 -23.63 -57.40 -49.41
CA ASP A 40 -25.01 -57.50 -48.93
C ASP A 40 -25.12 -58.96 -48.48
N ASP A 41 -24.91 -59.20 -47.18
CA ASP A 41 -25.47 -60.38 -46.56
C ASP A 41 -26.97 -60.16 -46.62
N ILE A 42 -27.51 -60.66 -47.73
CA ILE A 42 -28.82 -61.28 -47.82
C ILE A 42 -29.03 -62.01 -46.49
N TYR A 43 -30.00 -61.49 -45.73
CA TYR A 43 -30.82 -62.22 -44.78
C TYR A 43 -30.77 -63.73 -45.01
N ASP A 44 -29.99 -64.41 -44.21
CA ASP A 44 -30.30 -65.78 -43.80
C ASP A 44 -29.67 -66.04 -42.42
N ASP A 45 -30.26 -65.41 -41.42
CA ASP A 45 -30.70 -66.14 -40.25
C ASP A 45 -31.95 -65.45 -39.71
N ASN A 46 -32.97 -66.25 -39.38
CA ASN A 46 -34.18 -65.83 -38.69
C ASN A 46 -33.87 -65.40 -37.23
N GLU A 47 -32.94 -64.47 -37.05
CA GLU A 47 -32.63 -63.87 -35.75
C GLU A 47 -33.30 -62.50 -35.68
N ALA A 48 -34.09 -62.31 -34.64
CA ALA A 48 -34.89 -61.10 -34.44
C ALA A 48 -33.97 -59.86 -34.30
N MET A 49 -33.86 -59.06 -35.37
CA MET A 49 -33.28 -57.72 -35.30
C MET A 49 -34.21 -56.84 -34.46
N VAL A 50 -33.68 -56.29 -33.37
CA VAL A 50 -34.37 -55.43 -32.41
C VAL A 50 -34.12 -53.98 -32.78
N THR A 51 -35.19 -53.19 -32.90
CA THR A 51 -35.07 -51.73 -33.00
C THR A 51 -35.03 -51.16 -31.60
N LEU A 52 -33.91 -50.55 -31.23
CA LEU A 52 -33.78 -49.80 -29.99
C LEU A 52 -33.98 -48.32 -30.28
N GLU A 53 -34.88 -47.71 -29.53
CA GLU A 53 -35.14 -46.29 -29.57
C GLU A 53 -34.44 -45.59 -28.39
N PHE A 54 -33.68 -44.55 -28.68
CA PHE A 54 -33.01 -43.72 -27.67
C PHE A 54 -33.67 -42.36 -27.63
N ARG A 55 -34.05 -41.90 -26.43
CA ARG A 55 -34.57 -40.56 -26.24
C ARG A 55 -33.48 -39.68 -25.69
N ASN A 56 -33.19 -38.63 -26.44
CA ASN A 56 -32.34 -37.55 -25.97
C ASN A 56 -33.12 -36.66 -24.97
N LEU A 57 -32.81 -36.75 -23.68
CA LEU A 57 -33.46 -35.92 -22.65
C LEU A 57 -32.57 -34.73 -22.27
N ALA A 58 -33.20 -33.56 -22.14
CA ALA A 58 -32.58 -32.37 -21.60
C ALA A 58 -32.13 -32.60 -20.14
N GLY A 59 -30.93 -32.14 -19.80
CA GLY A 59 -30.63 -31.80 -18.41
C GLY A 59 -31.63 -30.74 -17.94
N THR A 60 -32.27 -30.96 -16.79
CA THR A 60 -33.31 -30.07 -16.28
C THR A 60 -32.77 -28.68 -15.93
N ILE A 61 -33.22 -27.69 -16.72
CA ILE A 61 -33.46 -26.27 -16.40
C ILE A 61 -32.38 -25.56 -15.55
N LEU A 62 -31.21 -25.33 -16.14
CA LEU A 62 -30.39 -24.12 -15.93
C LEU A 62 -29.31 -24.05 -17.04
N GLY A 63 -29.42 -23.09 -17.94
CA GLY A 63 -28.51 -22.88 -19.08
C GLY A 63 -29.20 -22.12 -20.21
N ASP A 64 -28.46 -21.23 -20.87
CA ASP A 64 -28.84 -20.66 -22.17
C ASP A 64 -28.96 -21.81 -23.19
N GLY A 65 -29.93 -21.76 -24.10
CA GLY A 65 -30.35 -22.92 -24.91
C GLY A 65 -29.28 -23.62 -25.76
N LEU A 66 -28.02 -23.19 -25.76
CA LEU A 66 -26.88 -23.89 -26.37
C LEU A 66 -26.29 -24.99 -25.47
N ASP A 67 -26.37 -24.85 -24.14
CA ASP A 67 -25.68 -25.76 -23.21
C ASP A 67 -26.28 -27.17 -23.15
N ASN A 68 -27.57 -27.28 -23.48
CA ASN A 68 -28.32 -28.53 -23.53
C ASN A 68 -28.54 -29.01 -24.98
N ARG A 69 -28.17 -28.20 -25.98
CA ARG A 69 -28.46 -28.50 -27.38
C ARG A 69 -27.56 -29.63 -27.86
N ILE A 70 -28.20 -30.61 -28.49
CA ILE A 70 -27.54 -31.73 -29.15
C ILE A 70 -27.96 -31.69 -30.62
N GLU A 71 -26.98 -31.77 -31.52
CA GLU A 71 -27.20 -31.81 -32.97
C GLU A 71 -26.67 -33.08 -33.61
N THR A 72 -25.69 -33.71 -32.98
CA THR A 72 -25.12 -34.98 -33.41
C THR A 72 -25.10 -35.94 -32.24
N LEU A 73 -25.38 -37.21 -32.52
CA LEU A 73 -25.29 -38.31 -31.57
C LEU A 73 -24.66 -39.50 -32.26
N ARG A 74 -23.48 -39.92 -31.80
CA ARG A 74 -22.84 -41.17 -32.19
C ARG A 74 -23.19 -42.24 -31.18
N ILE A 75 -23.61 -43.40 -31.68
CA ILE A 75 -23.88 -44.59 -30.88
C ILE A 75 -22.88 -45.66 -31.27
N LEU A 76 -22.08 -46.10 -30.30
CA LEU A 76 -21.16 -47.22 -30.41
C LEU A 76 -21.67 -48.36 -29.54
N ALA A 77 -21.82 -49.56 -30.10
CA ALA A 77 -22.24 -50.76 -29.39
C ALA A 77 -21.10 -51.78 -29.42
N PHE A 78 -20.72 -52.26 -28.25
CA PHE A 78 -19.61 -53.19 -28.07
C PHE A 78 -20.09 -54.52 -27.50
N ASP A 79 -19.41 -55.59 -27.88
CA ASP A 79 -19.52 -56.87 -27.19
C ASP A 79 -19.03 -56.71 -25.74
N PRO A 80 -19.80 -57.14 -24.73
CA PRO A 80 -19.47 -56.92 -23.33
C PRO A 80 -18.26 -57.74 -22.84
N THR A 81 -17.89 -58.81 -23.55
CA THR A 81 -16.80 -59.73 -23.17
C THR A 81 -15.53 -59.47 -23.96
N SER A 82 -15.61 -59.41 -25.30
CA SER A 82 -14.45 -59.21 -26.18
C SER A 82 -14.09 -57.73 -26.33
N GLY A 83 -15.05 -56.81 -26.12
CA GLY A 83 -14.87 -55.39 -26.34
C GLY A 83 -14.86 -54.97 -27.82
N GLU A 84 -15.17 -55.88 -28.75
CA GLU A 84 -15.25 -55.59 -30.18
C GLU A 84 -16.42 -54.64 -30.48
N CYS A 85 -16.19 -53.65 -31.37
CA CYS A 85 -17.21 -52.71 -31.81
C CYS A 85 -18.12 -53.37 -32.84
N LEU A 86 -19.35 -53.70 -32.44
CA LEU A 86 -20.36 -54.35 -33.30
C LEU A 86 -21.14 -53.33 -34.12
N HIS A 87 -21.35 -52.12 -33.58
CA HIS A 87 -22.02 -51.03 -34.29
C HIS A 87 -21.36 -49.69 -33.98
N ASN A 88 -21.16 -48.86 -35.00
CA ASN A 88 -20.69 -47.47 -34.87
C ASN A 88 -21.47 -46.61 -35.86
N LYS A 89 -22.38 -45.79 -35.36
CA LYS A 89 -23.27 -45.01 -36.22
C LYS A 89 -23.46 -43.59 -35.70
N LEU A 90 -23.27 -42.63 -36.60
CA LEU A 90 -23.54 -41.21 -36.36
C LEU A 90 -24.95 -40.86 -36.81
N PHE A 91 -25.67 -40.12 -35.97
CA PHE A 91 -26.98 -39.57 -36.26
C PHE A 91 -26.96 -38.06 -36.12
N TYR A 92 -27.72 -37.38 -36.98
CA TYR A 92 -28.06 -35.96 -36.81
C TYR A 92 -29.43 -35.92 -36.13
N ALA A 93 -29.46 -35.44 -34.90
CA ALA A 93 -30.63 -35.51 -34.02
C ALA A 93 -30.72 -34.23 -33.20
N ASN A 94 -31.94 -33.70 -33.03
CA ASN A 94 -32.22 -32.55 -32.19
C ASN A 94 -32.59 -33.00 -30.77
N GLU A 95 -32.78 -32.03 -29.88
CA GLU A 95 -33.26 -32.25 -28.52
C GLU A 95 -34.65 -32.93 -28.52
N GLY A 96 -34.80 -34.02 -27.76
CA GLY A 96 -36.04 -34.79 -27.67
C GLY A 96 -36.30 -35.78 -28.82
N ASP A 97 -35.47 -35.78 -29.87
CA ASP A 97 -35.59 -36.73 -30.97
C ASP A 97 -35.36 -38.17 -30.50
N ILE A 98 -36.08 -39.09 -31.15
CA ILE A 98 -35.91 -40.53 -30.95
C ILE A 98 -35.02 -41.05 -32.07
N VAL A 99 -33.89 -41.63 -31.69
CA VAL A 99 -32.95 -42.25 -32.63
C VAL A 99 -33.10 -43.76 -32.57
N SER A 100 -33.22 -44.41 -33.73
CA SER A 100 -33.40 -45.86 -33.83
C SER A 100 -32.14 -46.55 -34.34
N LEU A 101 -31.61 -47.49 -33.56
CA LEU A 101 -30.53 -48.40 -33.96
C LEU A 101 -31.07 -49.82 -34.06
N GLN A 102 -30.76 -50.52 -35.16
CA GLN A 102 -31.10 -51.93 -35.32
C GLN A 102 -29.90 -52.78 -34.89
N VAL A 103 -30.11 -53.63 -33.88
CA VAL A 103 -29.10 -54.54 -33.33
C VAL A 103 -29.71 -55.93 -33.13
N LYS A 104 -28.89 -56.96 -32.95
CA LYS A 104 -29.38 -58.30 -32.58
C LYS A 104 -29.86 -58.30 -31.13
N ALA A 105 -30.73 -59.26 -30.77
CA ALA A 105 -31.08 -59.48 -29.36
C ALA A 105 -29.90 -60.12 -28.64
N ASP A 106 -29.15 -59.33 -27.87
CA ASP A 106 -28.00 -59.75 -27.08
C ASP A 106 -27.71 -58.74 -25.96
N THR A 107 -26.66 -58.99 -25.18
CA THR A 107 -26.13 -58.05 -24.19
C THR A 107 -25.06 -57.18 -24.83
N TYR A 108 -25.14 -55.87 -24.62
CA TYR A 108 -24.21 -54.89 -25.18
C TYR A 108 -23.66 -53.95 -24.10
N LYS A 109 -22.51 -53.36 -24.42
CA LYS A 109 -22.01 -52.14 -23.78
C LYS A 109 -22.16 -50.99 -24.79
N PHE A 110 -22.88 -49.93 -24.42
CA PHE A 110 -23.09 -48.78 -25.30
C PHE A 110 -22.25 -47.58 -24.87
N VAL A 111 -21.69 -46.87 -25.85
CA VAL A 111 -21.11 -45.54 -25.65
C VAL A 111 -21.83 -44.55 -26.56
N PHE A 112 -22.34 -43.49 -25.96
CA PHE A 112 -23.02 -42.39 -26.62
C PHE A 112 -22.11 -41.17 -26.59
N VAL A 113 -21.85 -40.56 -27.75
CA VAL A 113 -21.09 -39.32 -27.87
C VAL A 113 -21.95 -38.28 -28.58
N ALA A 114 -22.30 -37.21 -27.89
CA ALA A 114 -23.07 -36.11 -28.45
C ALA A 114 -22.16 -34.92 -28.78
N ASN A 115 -22.50 -34.20 -29.85
CA ASN A 115 -21.79 -33.00 -30.30
C ASN A 115 -20.28 -33.22 -30.46
N GLU A 116 -19.88 -34.35 -31.05
CA GLU A 116 -18.46 -34.59 -31.32
C GLU A 116 -17.89 -33.50 -32.25
N PRO A 117 -16.70 -32.96 -31.97
CA PRO A 117 -16.07 -31.99 -32.87
C PRO A 117 -15.70 -32.62 -34.21
N ASN A 118 -16.05 -31.94 -35.30
CA ASN A 118 -15.70 -32.34 -36.68
C ASN A 118 -16.01 -33.82 -37.01
N PRO A 119 -17.28 -34.25 -36.95
CA PRO A 119 -17.68 -35.66 -37.06
C PRO A 119 -17.18 -36.36 -38.33
N ASP A 120 -17.02 -35.64 -39.44
CA ASP A 120 -16.56 -36.19 -40.73
C ASP A 120 -15.12 -36.70 -40.69
N VAL A 121 -14.28 -36.16 -39.80
CA VAL A 121 -12.85 -36.51 -39.66
C VAL A 121 -12.51 -37.02 -38.26
N SER A 122 -13.54 -37.28 -37.45
CA SER A 122 -13.40 -37.73 -36.07
C SER A 122 -12.66 -39.08 -35.98
N PRO A 123 -11.73 -39.25 -35.03
CA PRO A 123 -11.11 -40.55 -34.77
C PRO A 123 -12.15 -41.62 -34.37
N LEU A 124 -13.33 -41.19 -33.90
CA LEU A 124 -14.44 -42.09 -33.57
C LEU A 124 -14.99 -42.85 -34.77
N ASN A 125 -14.71 -42.44 -36.01
CA ASN A 125 -15.13 -43.16 -37.22
C ASN A 125 -14.43 -44.52 -37.41
N PHE A 126 -13.28 -44.73 -36.78
CA PHE A 126 -12.42 -45.90 -37.02
C PHE A 126 -12.27 -46.82 -35.79
N VAL A 127 -13.12 -46.64 -34.78
CA VAL A 127 -13.08 -47.43 -33.54
C VAL A 127 -13.52 -48.86 -33.83
N THR A 128 -12.64 -49.82 -33.52
CA THR A 128 -12.86 -51.26 -33.66
C THR A 128 -12.92 -51.98 -32.31
N TYR A 129 -12.32 -51.42 -31.27
CA TYR A 129 -12.39 -51.95 -29.90
C TYR A 129 -12.72 -50.87 -28.88
N ARG A 130 -13.45 -51.23 -27.81
CA ARG A 130 -13.81 -50.32 -26.72
C ARG A 130 -12.60 -49.64 -26.09
N SER A 131 -11.48 -50.35 -25.95
CA SER A 131 -10.25 -49.80 -25.34
C SER A 131 -9.63 -48.66 -26.17
N GLU A 132 -9.92 -48.57 -27.46
CA GLU A 132 -9.42 -47.47 -28.30
C GLU A 132 -10.05 -46.13 -27.90
N LEU A 133 -11.26 -46.14 -27.32
CA LEU A 133 -11.90 -44.93 -26.81
C LEU A 133 -11.18 -44.33 -25.61
N ASP A 134 -10.40 -45.12 -24.86
CA ASP A 134 -9.66 -44.62 -23.68
C ASP A 134 -8.53 -43.64 -24.09
N GLY A 135 -8.05 -43.75 -25.34
CA GLY A 135 -7.05 -42.85 -25.92
C GLY A 135 -7.63 -41.65 -26.68
N VAL A 136 -8.96 -41.54 -26.80
CA VAL A 136 -9.60 -40.42 -27.50
C VAL A 136 -9.66 -39.21 -26.59
N THR A 137 -9.16 -38.08 -27.09
CA THR A 137 -9.07 -36.81 -26.37
C THR A 137 -9.66 -35.68 -27.20
N LEU A 138 -10.20 -34.67 -26.52
CA LEU A 138 -10.71 -33.44 -27.13
C LEU A 138 -9.78 -32.29 -26.77
N SER A 139 -9.49 -31.41 -27.72
CA SER A 139 -8.61 -30.27 -27.47
C SER A 139 -9.34 -29.15 -26.73
N GLU A 140 -8.60 -28.29 -26.05
CA GLU A 140 -9.16 -27.08 -25.42
C GLU A 140 -9.93 -26.21 -26.44
N SER A 141 -9.48 -26.17 -27.69
CA SER A 141 -10.12 -25.39 -28.75
C SER A 141 -11.50 -25.93 -29.15
N ASP A 142 -11.75 -27.23 -28.95
CA ASP A 142 -13.04 -27.85 -29.20
C ASP A 142 -14.04 -27.58 -28.05
N ILE A 143 -13.53 -27.22 -26.87
CA ILE A 143 -14.32 -26.93 -25.67
C ILE A 143 -14.30 -25.42 -25.43
N ASN A 144 -15.29 -24.72 -26.00
CA ASN A 144 -15.32 -23.28 -25.95
C ASN A 144 -16.72 -22.68 -25.81
N SER A 145 -16.77 -21.37 -25.56
CA SER A 145 -18.01 -20.63 -25.32
C SER A 145 -18.84 -20.32 -26.58
N VAL A 146 -18.46 -20.81 -27.76
CA VAL A 146 -19.21 -20.59 -29.03
C VAL A 146 -19.69 -21.88 -29.68
N SER A 147 -18.99 -23.00 -29.47
CA SER A 147 -19.34 -24.32 -29.97
C SER A 147 -20.38 -25.02 -29.10
N LEU A 148 -21.04 -26.04 -29.65
CA LEU A 148 -21.86 -26.97 -28.87
C LEU A 148 -20.96 -27.82 -27.97
N ILE A 149 -21.42 -28.08 -26.74
CA ILE A 149 -20.63 -28.78 -25.73
C ILE A 149 -20.63 -30.29 -26.04
N PRO A 150 -19.45 -30.92 -26.21
CA PRO A 150 -19.35 -32.37 -26.34
C PRO A 150 -19.81 -33.08 -25.06
N MET A 151 -20.58 -34.16 -25.22
CA MET A 151 -21.11 -34.94 -24.10
C MET A 151 -20.91 -36.43 -24.33
N VAL A 152 -20.81 -37.19 -23.25
CA VAL A 152 -20.57 -38.63 -23.30
C VAL A 152 -21.41 -39.38 -22.28
N GLN A 153 -21.78 -40.61 -22.61
CA GLN A 153 -22.28 -41.57 -21.64
C GLN A 153 -21.82 -42.98 -22.04
N GLU A 154 -21.35 -43.74 -21.07
CA GLU A 154 -21.18 -45.18 -21.21
C GLU A 154 -22.27 -45.88 -20.39
N VAL A 155 -22.90 -46.89 -20.98
CA VAL A 155 -23.90 -47.73 -20.31
C VAL A 155 -23.48 -49.18 -20.45
N VAL A 156 -23.34 -49.86 -19.32
CA VAL A 156 -22.90 -51.26 -19.26
C VAL A 156 -24.07 -52.22 -19.00
N GLY A 157 -23.96 -53.47 -19.44
CA GLY A 157 -24.93 -54.52 -19.12
C GLY A 157 -26.32 -54.31 -19.72
N VAL A 158 -26.40 -53.83 -20.96
CA VAL A 158 -27.68 -53.57 -21.64
C VAL A 158 -28.14 -54.83 -22.37
N GLU A 159 -29.11 -55.54 -21.78
CA GLU A 159 -29.77 -56.68 -22.39
C GLU A 159 -30.88 -56.21 -23.34
N VAL A 160 -30.77 -56.57 -24.62
CA VAL A 160 -31.69 -56.12 -25.67
C VAL A 160 -32.68 -57.24 -26.01
N SER A 161 -33.98 -57.00 -25.81
CA SER A 161 -35.03 -57.98 -26.13
C SER A 161 -36.18 -57.34 -26.93
N GLN A 162 -36.52 -57.92 -28.09
CA GLN A 162 -37.61 -57.57 -29.03
C GLN A 162 -37.77 -56.08 -29.42
N THR A 163 -38.02 -55.16 -28.47
CA THR A 163 -38.10 -53.69 -28.64
C THR A 163 -37.67 -52.89 -27.39
N GLN A 164 -37.12 -53.54 -26.36
CA GLN A 164 -36.82 -52.92 -25.06
C GLN A 164 -35.39 -53.22 -24.62
N ALA A 165 -34.81 -52.28 -23.88
CA ALA A 165 -33.49 -52.42 -23.24
C ALA A 165 -33.66 -52.59 -21.73
N THR A 166 -33.16 -53.70 -21.18
CA THR A 166 -33.07 -53.94 -19.74
C THR A 166 -31.64 -53.68 -19.29
N ILE A 167 -31.45 -52.83 -18.28
CA ILE A 167 -30.12 -52.46 -17.78
C ILE A 167 -29.85 -53.22 -16.47
N THR A 168 -28.70 -53.87 -16.39
CA THR A 168 -28.21 -54.49 -15.16
C THR A 168 -26.81 -53.98 -14.82
N GLY A 169 -26.60 -53.61 -13.56
CA GLY A 169 -25.27 -53.22 -13.05
C GLY A 169 -24.71 -51.86 -13.50
N ASP A 170 -25.55 -50.88 -13.88
CA ASP A 170 -25.13 -49.51 -14.19
C ASP A 170 -25.50 -48.52 -13.06
N GLU A 171 -24.59 -47.62 -12.70
CA GLU A 171 -24.81 -46.64 -11.61
C GLU A 171 -25.88 -45.58 -11.92
N ASN A 172 -26.14 -45.31 -13.21
CA ASN A 172 -27.05 -44.25 -13.63
C ASN A 172 -28.51 -44.71 -13.71
N TYR A 173 -28.78 -46.01 -13.57
CA TYR A 173 -30.11 -46.61 -13.72
C TYR A 173 -30.41 -47.61 -12.59
N PRO A 174 -31.67 -47.70 -12.11
CA PRO A 174 -32.06 -48.76 -11.19
C PRO A 174 -31.82 -50.15 -11.79
N ASP A 175 -31.25 -51.07 -11.00
CA ASP A 175 -30.90 -52.42 -11.46
C ASP A 175 -32.14 -53.21 -11.92
N GLY A 176 -32.06 -53.83 -13.10
CA GLY A 176 -33.16 -54.58 -13.73
C GLY A 176 -34.26 -53.72 -14.35
N SER A 177 -34.03 -52.41 -14.55
CA SER A 177 -35.02 -51.51 -15.18
C SER A 177 -35.08 -51.68 -16.70
N THR A 178 -36.31 -51.66 -17.24
CA THR A 178 -36.58 -51.80 -18.68
C THR A 178 -37.08 -50.49 -19.28
N TYR A 179 -36.53 -50.10 -20.42
CA TYR A 179 -36.84 -48.84 -21.10
C TYR A 179 -37.20 -49.04 -22.57
N ASN A 180 -38.15 -48.23 -23.04
CA ASN A 180 -38.45 -48.02 -24.45
C ASN A 180 -39.22 -46.67 -24.62
N PRO A 181 -38.59 -45.61 -25.15
CA PRO A 181 -37.19 -45.49 -25.53
C PRO A 181 -36.24 -45.40 -24.30
N LEU A 182 -34.96 -45.75 -24.46
CA LEU A 182 -33.92 -45.59 -23.43
C LEU A 182 -33.61 -44.10 -23.21
N PRO A 183 -33.83 -43.55 -22.00
CA PRO A 183 -33.48 -42.16 -21.69
C PRO A 183 -31.98 -42.00 -21.47
N LEU A 184 -31.31 -41.14 -22.26
CA LEU A 184 -29.88 -40.87 -22.07
C LEU A 184 -29.62 -39.81 -20.98
N LYS A 185 -28.56 -40.01 -20.20
CA LYS A 185 -28.02 -39.11 -19.17
C LYS A 185 -26.58 -38.74 -19.53
N LEU A 186 -26.44 -37.90 -20.56
CA LEU A 186 -25.14 -37.50 -21.10
C LEU A 186 -24.42 -36.55 -20.14
N ARG A 187 -23.12 -36.81 -19.90
CA ARG A 187 -22.23 -35.96 -19.10
C ARG A 187 -21.46 -35.02 -20.03
N ARG A 188 -21.51 -33.72 -19.75
CA ARG A 188 -20.70 -32.71 -20.46
C ARG A 188 -19.22 -32.87 -20.16
N LEU A 189 -18.38 -32.71 -21.17
CA LEU A 189 -16.91 -32.72 -21.05
C LEU A 189 -16.33 -31.33 -20.77
N ALA A 190 -17.12 -30.44 -20.17
CA ALA A 190 -16.76 -29.06 -19.88
C ALA A 190 -17.35 -28.62 -18.54
N CYS A 191 -16.83 -27.51 -18.02
CA CYS A 191 -17.45 -26.75 -16.93
C CYS A 191 -17.87 -25.37 -17.44
N ARG A 192 -18.95 -24.83 -16.86
CA ARG A 192 -19.43 -23.48 -17.13
C ARG A 192 -19.08 -22.56 -15.97
N VAL A 193 -18.58 -21.38 -16.28
CA VAL A 193 -18.28 -20.32 -15.33
C VAL A 193 -19.04 -19.07 -15.73
N ASP A 194 -19.87 -18.56 -14.83
CA ASP A 194 -20.50 -17.24 -14.94
C ASP A 194 -19.84 -16.32 -13.92
N VAL A 195 -19.41 -15.13 -14.35
CA VAL A 195 -18.72 -14.17 -13.47
C VAL A 195 -19.54 -12.91 -13.29
N VAL A 196 -19.68 -12.45 -12.05
CA VAL A 196 -20.16 -11.11 -11.71
C VAL A 196 -19.03 -10.39 -10.98
N LEU A 197 -18.59 -9.28 -11.56
CA LEU A 197 -17.61 -8.36 -11.00
C LEU A 197 -18.34 -7.14 -10.45
N GLU A 198 -18.03 -6.75 -9.22
CA GLU A 198 -18.55 -5.56 -8.56
C GLU A 198 -17.37 -4.69 -8.10
N ALA A 199 -17.51 -3.37 -8.08
CA ALA A 199 -16.48 -2.48 -7.57
C ALA A 199 -17.07 -1.24 -6.89
N ASP A 200 -16.37 -0.76 -5.87
CA ASP A 200 -16.67 0.47 -5.12
C ASP A 200 -16.08 1.73 -5.79
N GLU A 201 -15.48 1.58 -6.96
CA GLU A 201 -15.03 2.65 -7.85
C GLU A 201 -15.54 2.42 -9.27
N ASP A 202 -15.70 3.50 -10.04
CA ASP A 202 -16.02 3.38 -11.46
C ASP A 202 -14.78 2.92 -12.25
N LEU A 203 -14.78 1.65 -12.64
CA LEU A 203 -13.66 1.03 -13.34
C LEU A 203 -13.80 1.09 -14.86
N ASP A 204 -14.81 1.76 -15.44
CA ASP A 204 -15.04 1.71 -16.89
C ASP A 204 -13.85 2.23 -17.72
N ALA A 205 -13.07 3.18 -17.19
CA ALA A 205 -11.86 3.69 -17.85
C ALA A 205 -10.64 2.77 -17.70
N LEU A 206 -10.63 1.89 -16.68
CA LEU A 206 -9.48 1.07 -16.31
C LEU A 206 -9.64 -0.39 -16.71
N PHE A 207 -10.84 -0.95 -16.65
CA PHE A 207 -11.13 -2.36 -16.94
C PHE A 207 -10.91 -2.67 -18.42
N THR A 208 -10.13 -3.70 -18.73
CA THR A 208 -9.83 -4.10 -20.12
C THR A 208 -10.26 -5.52 -20.46
N GLY A 209 -10.56 -6.36 -19.47
CA GLY A 209 -11.02 -7.74 -19.70
C GLY A 209 -10.73 -8.69 -18.54
N VAL A 210 -10.78 -9.99 -18.81
CA VAL A 210 -10.47 -11.08 -17.87
C VAL A 210 -9.65 -12.19 -18.55
N ILE A 211 -8.89 -12.95 -17.75
CA ILE A 211 -8.09 -14.10 -18.21
C ILE A 211 -8.30 -15.28 -17.26
N PHE A 212 -8.47 -16.47 -17.84
CA PHE A 212 -8.35 -17.75 -17.16
C PHE A 212 -7.05 -18.41 -17.62
N SER A 213 -6.05 -18.51 -16.76
CA SER A 213 -4.78 -19.17 -17.06
C SER A 213 -4.66 -20.52 -16.37
N ASN A 214 -3.64 -21.29 -16.76
CA ASN A 214 -3.45 -22.67 -16.31
C ASN A 214 -4.58 -23.62 -16.74
N VAL A 215 -5.15 -23.36 -17.92
CA VAL A 215 -6.20 -24.19 -18.54
C VAL A 215 -5.54 -25.43 -19.18
N PRO A 216 -6.09 -26.65 -18.98
CA PRO A 216 -5.55 -27.85 -19.59
C PRO A 216 -5.64 -27.81 -21.11
N VAL A 217 -4.68 -28.43 -21.80
CA VAL A 217 -4.62 -28.48 -23.28
C VAL A 217 -5.75 -29.31 -23.91
N GLY A 218 -6.46 -30.11 -23.11
CA GLY A 218 -7.58 -30.93 -23.54
C GLY A 218 -8.19 -31.74 -22.40
N VAL A 219 -9.07 -32.67 -22.76
CA VAL A 219 -9.72 -33.63 -21.86
C VAL A 219 -9.82 -35.01 -22.49
N SER A 220 -9.88 -36.05 -21.66
CA SER A 220 -10.25 -37.40 -22.11
C SER A 220 -11.75 -37.47 -22.44
N LEU A 221 -12.09 -38.25 -23.46
CA LEU A 221 -13.48 -38.51 -23.82
C LEU A 221 -14.22 -39.27 -22.70
N LEU A 222 -13.58 -40.26 -22.07
CA LEU A 222 -14.23 -41.17 -21.12
C LEU A 222 -13.71 -41.02 -19.69
N ALA A 223 -12.41 -40.78 -19.51
CA ALA A 223 -11.85 -40.64 -18.17
C ALA A 223 -12.42 -39.38 -17.49
N LYS A 224 -12.80 -39.53 -16.21
CA LYS A 224 -13.13 -38.40 -15.34
C LYS A 224 -11.88 -37.75 -14.77
N ASP A 225 -10.73 -38.44 -14.76
CA ASP A 225 -9.45 -37.89 -14.33
C ASP A 225 -8.75 -37.16 -15.49
N ASN A 226 -8.32 -35.92 -15.25
CA ASN A 226 -7.61 -35.05 -16.18
C ASN A 226 -6.17 -34.72 -15.70
N SER A 227 -5.63 -35.48 -14.73
CA SER A 227 -4.27 -35.29 -14.19
C SER A 227 -3.15 -35.33 -15.25
N SER A 228 -3.33 -36.11 -16.33
CA SER A 228 -2.27 -36.38 -17.31
C SER A 228 -2.07 -35.29 -18.37
N PHE A 229 -2.95 -34.28 -18.42
CA PHE A 229 -2.88 -33.21 -19.41
C PHE A 229 -2.05 -32.02 -18.92
N ASP A 230 -1.18 -31.51 -19.80
CA ASP A 230 -0.42 -30.29 -19.54
C ASP A 230 -1.36 -29.08 -19.39
N ARG A 231 -0.99 -28.15 -18.50
CA ARG A 231 -1.76 -26.93 -18.21
C ARG A 231 -0.97 -25.69 -18.58
N THR A 232 -0.94 -25.39 -19.87
CA THR A 232 -0.11 -24.30 -20.42
C THR A 232 -0.91 -23.22 -21.11
N LEU A 233 -2.23 -23.41 -21.23
CA LEU A 233 -3.08 -22.49 -21.99
C LEU A 233 -3.68 -21.40 -21.10
N SER A 234 -4.02 -20.29 -21.76
CA SER A 234 -4.75 -19.18 -21.15
C SER A 234 -5.86 -18.74 -22.09
N ARG A 235 -7.06 -18.54 -21.53
CA ARG A 235 -8.23 -18.07 -22.24
C ARG A 235 -8.54 -16.64 -21.80
N SER A 236 -8.44 -15.71 -22.74
CA SER A 236 -8.59 -14.28 -22.49
C SER A 236 -9.84 -13.74 -23.15
N PHE A 237 -10.58 -12.90 -22.43
CA PHE A 237 -11.71 -12.14 -22.95
C PHE A 237 -11.41 -10.67 -22.72
N THR A 238 -11.47 -9.85 -23.77
CA THR A 238 -11.09 -8.42 -23.69
C THR A 238 -12.18 -7.53 -24.25
N LEU A 239 -12.31 -6.31 -23.75
CA LEU A 239 -13.28 -5.35 -24.32
C LEU A 239 -13.00 -5.04 -25.80
N ALA A 240 -11.75 -5.13 -26.24
CA ALA A 240 -11.35 -4.85 -27.61
C ALA A 240 -11.78 -5.95 -28.59
N ASN A 241 -11.63 -7.22 -28.21
CA ASN A 241 -11.88 -8.36 -29.09
C ASN A 241 -13.21 -9.05 -28.83
N ASP A 242 -13.72 -8.97 -27.60
CA ASP A 242 -14.85 -9.76 -27.09
C ASP A 242 -15.92 -8.88 -26.39
N PRO A 243 -16.29 -7.70 -26.92
CA PRO A 243 -17.18 -6.76 -26.22
C PRO A 243 -18.55 -7.36 -25.86
N GLY A 244 -19.01 -8.37 -26.61
CA GLY A 244 -20.28 -9.05 -26.37
C GLY A 244 -20.30 -9.96 -25.13
N TYR A 245 -19.15 -10.24 -24.51
CA TYR A 245 -19.06 -11.00 -23.26
C TYR A 245 -19.20 -10.13 -22.02
N PHE A 246 -19.33 -8.80 -22.15
CA PHE A 246 -19.38 -7.90 -21.00
C PHE A 246 -20.72 -7.19 -20.94
N GLU A 247 -21.53 -7.56 -19.95
CA GLU A 247 -22.84 -6.97 -19.68
C GLU A 247 -22.74 -6.02 -18.49
N ASN A 248 -23.25 -4.79 -18.63
CA ASN A 248 -23.40 -3.90 -17.47
C ASN A 248 -24.53 -4.42 -16.57
N VAL A 249 -24.26 -4.51 -15.27
CA VAL A 249 -25.26 -4.95 -14.28
C VAL A 249 -25.86 -3.73 -13.60
N ALA A 250 -27.19 -3.64 -13.58
CA ALA A 250 -27.87 -2.61 -12.80
C ALA A 250 -27.71 -2.90 -11.30
N LEU A 251 -27.19 -1.93 -10.56
CA LEU A 251 -26.95 -2.06 -9.14
C LEU A 251 -28.28 -2.07 -8.36
N THR A 252 -28.42 -3.02 -7.45
CA THR A 252 -29.51 -3.07 -6.49
C THR A 252 -29.39 -1.98 -5.44
N SER A 253 -30.49 -1.61 -4.80
CA SER A 253 -30.48 -0.63 -3.70
C SER A 253 -29.56 -1.04 -2.55
N GLU A 254 -29.35 -2.34 -2.35
CA GLU A 254 -28.44 -2.88 -1.35
C GLU A 254 -26.96 -2.73 -1.76
N GLN A 255 -26.62 -2.98 -3.02
CA GLN A 255 -25.27 -2.75 -3.56
C GLN A 255 -24.89 -1.26 -3.51
N VAL A 256 -25.81 -0.37 -3.88
CA VAL A 256 -25.61 1.08 -3.79
C VAL A 256 -25.41 1.52 -2.33
N ALA A 257 -26.16 0.94 -1.39
CA ALA A 257 -25.99 1.20 0.05
C ALA A 257 -24.63 0.69 0.60
N LYS A 258 -24.05 -0.36 -0.03
CA LYS A 258 -22.70 -0.89 0.23
C LYS A 258 -21.59 -0.14 -0.54
N GLY A 259 -21.91 1.02 -1.15
CA GLY A 259 -20.93 1.84 -1.85
C GLY A 259 -20.44 1.27 -3.19
N ILE A 260 -21.08 0.21 -3.71
CA ILE A 260 -20.79 -0.30 -5.06
C ILE A 260 -21.34 0.71 -6.07
N VAL A 261 -20.49 1.10 -7.02
CA VAL A 261 -20.82 2.07 -8.07
C VAL A 261 -20.61 1.51 -9.47
N TRP A 262 -20.01 0.32 -9.58
CA TRP A 262 -19.72 -0.34 -10.84
C TRP A 262 -19.95 -1.84 -10.73
N ALA A 263 -20.55 -2.43 -11.77
CA ALA A 263 -20.68 -3.89 -11.86
C ALA A 263 -20.74 -4.35 -13.32
N LYS A 264 -20.01 -5.43 -13.62
CA LYS A 264 -20.03 -6.11 -14.93
C LYS A 264 -20.23 -7.60 -14.76
N ARG A 265 -21.03 -8.18 -15.65
CA ARG A 265 -21.27 -9.62 -15.75
C ARG A 265 -20.59 -10.16 -17.01
N ILE A 266 -19.89 -11.28 -16.84
CA ILE A 266 -19.33 -12.09 -17.91
C ILE A 266 -20.09 -13.42 -17.94
N PRO A 267 -21.10 -13.57 -18.83
CA PRO A 267 -21.87 -14.79 -18.90
C PRO A 267 -21.14 -15.89 -19.68
N ARG A 268 -21.37 -17.15 -19.28
CA ARG A 268 -21.11 -18.35 -20.10
C ARG A 268 -19.67 -18.50 -20.59
N VAL A 269 -18.71 -18.55 -19.67
CA VAL A 269 -17.35 -19.02 -19.96
C VAL A 269 -17.33 -20.54 -19.89
N ILE A 270 -16.97 -21.21 -21.00
CA ILE A 270 -16.84 -22.67 -21.05
C ILE A 270 -15.35 -23.02 -21.03
N LEU A 271 -14.96 -23.82 -20.04
CA LEU A 271 -13.61 -24.33 -19.87
C LEU A 271 -13.62 -25.87 -19.94
N PRO A 272 -12.52 -26.50 -20.37
CA PRO A 272 -12.36 -27.94 -20.17
C PRO A 272 -12.36 -28.25 -18.67
N PHE A 273 -12.94 -29.40 -18.30
CA PHE A 273 -12.94 -29.82 -16.90
C PHE A 273 -11.52 -30.08 -16.41
N THR A 274 -11.30 -29.89 -15.11
CA THR A 274 -9.96 -29.90 -14.55
C THR A 274 -9.84 -30.92 -13.44
N ASP A 275 -10.50 -32.06 -13.53
CA ASP A 275 -10.42 -33.06 -12.48
C ASP A 275 -9.00 -33.61 -12.36
N PHE A 276 -8.43 -33.68 -11.16
CA PHE A 276 -7.10 -34.30 -10.94
C PHE A 276 -6.95 -34.84 -9.52
N THR A 277 -6.03 -35.80 -9.38
CA THR A 277 -5.64 -36.38 -8.10
C THR A 277 -4.12 -36.22 -7.90
N PRO A 278 -3.65 -35.69 -6.75
CA PRO A 278 -4.43 -35.26 -5.59
C PRO A 278 -5.12 -33.90 -5.82
N THR A 279 -6.35 -33.74 -5.32
CA THR A 279 -7.23 -32.59 -5.62
C THR A 279 -6.71 -31.26 -5.07
N ASP A 280 -5.74 -31.27 -4.17
CA ASP A 280 -5.18 -30.12 -3.46
C ASP A 280 -3.90 -29.55 -4.08
N ASP A 281 -3.49 -30.05 -5.25
CA ASP A 281 -2.35 -29.53 -5.99
C ASP A 281 -2.60 -28.10 -6.51
N GLU A 282 -1.99 -27.13 -5.83
CA GLU A 282 -2.12 -25.70 -6.10
C GLU A 282 -1.51 -25.27 -7.44
N ASP A 283 -0.55 -26.04 -7.97
CA ASP A 283 0.10 -25.76 -9.25
C ASP A 283 -0.78 -26.16 -10.44
N MET A 284 -1.79 -27.01 -10.19
CA MET A 284 -2.77 -27.42 -11.19
C MET A 284 -4.02 -26.51 -11.22
N ALA A 285 -4.15 -25.53 -10.31
CA ALA A 285 -5.32 -24.67 -10.20
C ALA A 285 -5.50 -23.71 -11.39
N VAL A 286 -6.72 -23.58 -11.92
CA VAL A 286 -7.05 -22.52 -12.88
C VAL A 286 -6.99 -21.16 -12.18
N VAL A 287 -6.35 -20.18 -12.80
CA VAL A 287 -6.22 -18.83 -12.22
C VAL A 287 -7.10 -17.85 -12.98
N PHE A 288 -8.02 -17.21 -12.28
CA PHE A 288 -8.84 -16.11 -12.80
C PHE A 288 -8.13 -14.78 -12.54
N THR A 289 -8.01 -13.94 -13.56
CA THR A 289 -7.34 -12.62 -13.50
C THR A 289 -8.23 -11.56 -14.13
N VAL A 290 -8.38 -10.42 -13.47
CA VAL A 290 -9.01 -9.22 -14.05
C VAL A 290 -7.93 -8.34 -14.65
N ASN A 291 -8.09 -7.92 -15.91
CA ASN A 291 -7.14 -7.06 -16.60
C ASN A 291 -7.55 -5.60 -16.52
N SER A 292 -6.55 -4.73 -16.36
CA SER A 292 -6.75 -3.28 -16.34
C SER A 292 -5.60 -2.52 -17.02
N ASP A 293 -5.88 -1.33 -17.54
CA ASP A 293 -4.87 -0.44 -18.13
C ASP A 293 -4.23 0.44 -17.04
N GLY A 294 -2.95 0.20 -16.73
CA GLY A 294 -2.20 0.98 -15.74
C GLY A 294 -2.56 0.76 -14.25
N TRP A 295 -3.47 -0.17 -13.96
CA TRP A 295 -3.84 -0.62 -12.60
C TRP A 295 -3.32 -2.06 -12.34
N ARG A 296 -3.40 -2.58 -11.10
CA ARG A 296 -2.97 -3.97 -10.81
C ARG A 296 -3.91 -4.94 -11.54
N ASN A 297 -3.40 -6.06 -12.06
CA ASN A 297 -4.24 -7.14 -12.60
C ASN A 297 -4.54 -8.15 -11.49
N PRO A 298 -5.57 -7.96 -10.65
CA PRO A 298 -5.82 -8.86 -9.52
C PRO A 298 -6.16 -10.26 -10.02
N SER A 299 -5.67 -11.28 -9.33
CA SER A 299 -5.89 -12.68 -9.70
C SER A 299 -6.14 -13.58 -8.49
N CYS A 300 -6.85 -14.68 -8.71
CA CYS A 300 -7.11 -15.72 -7.71
C CYS A 300 -7.11 -17.12 -8.34
N LYS A 301 -6.76 -18.12 -7.55
CA LYS A 301 -6.90 -19.53 -7.93
C LYS A 301 -8.35 -19.97 -7.69
N LEU A 302 -8.95 -20.59 -8.69
CA LEU A 302 -10.29 -21.16 -8.59
C LEU A 302 -10.22 -22.44 -7.76
N LYS A 303 -10.98 -22.50 -6.67
CA LYS A 303 -11.05 -23.66 -5.80
C LYS A 303 -12.46 -23.95 -5.33
N ILE A 304 -12.74 -25.23 -5.13
CA ILE A 304 -13.87 -25.79 -4.42
C ILE A 304 -13.44 -25.98 -2.97
N LEU A 305 -14.24 -25.50 -2.03
CA LEU A 305 -13.96 -25.68 -0.61
C LEU A 305 -14.51 -27.04 -0.16
N THR A 306 -13.64 -28.02 0.11
CA THR A 306 -14.05 -29.33 0.65
C THR A 306 -14.20 -29.23 2.17
N ILE A 307 -15.43 -29.40 2.66
CA ILE A 307 -15.74 -29.44 4.10
C ILE A 307 -15.66 -30.88 4.56
N GLY A 308 -14.94 -31.14 5.66
CA GLY A 308 -14.84 -32.47 6.26
C GLY A 308 -16.13 -32.93 6.94
N ASP A 309 -16.19 -34.22 7.27
CA ASP A 309 -17.34 -34.87 7.91
C ASP A 309 -17.69 -34.30 9.31
N ASP A 310 -16.86 -33.41 9.86
CA ASP A 310 -17.16 -32.65 11.09
C ASP A 310 -17.94 -31.35 10.82
N GLY A 311 -18.30 -31.10 9.56
CA GLY A 311 -19.05 -29.95 9.10
C GLY A 311 -18.27 -28.64 9.09
N GLY A 312 -16.98 -28.62 9.44
CA GLY A 312 -16.25 -27.36 9.71
C GLY A 312 -14.77 -27.33 9.33
N SER A 313 -14.08 -28.45 9.22
CA SER A 313 -12.66 -28.45 8.85
C SER A 313 -12.51 -28.45 7.33
N VAL A 314 -11.76 -27.51 6.76
CA VAL A 314 -11.27 -27.66 5.38
C VAL A 314 -10.23 -28.77 5.42
N VAL A 315 -10.56 -29.97 4.92
CA VAL A 315 -9.63 -31.12 5.00
C VAL A 315 -8.47 -30.94 4.03
N ALA A 316 -8.75 -30.27 2.89
CA ALA A 316 -7.78 -29.74 1.93
C ALA A 316 -8.49 -28.76 0.97
N ASP A 317 -7.76 -27.82 0.37
CA ASP A 317 -8.26 -27.07 -0.78
C ASP A 317 -8.53 -28.04 -1.94
N ASN A 318 -9.61 -27.87 -2.71
CA ASN A 318 -9.90 -28.69 -3.87
C ASN A 318 -9.87 -27.84 -5.14
N TYR A 319 -8.79 -27.95 -5.90
CA TYR A 319 -8.57 -27.23 -7.15
C TYR A 319 -9.08 -28.02 -8.39
N SER A 320 -9.66 -29.20 -8.16
CA SER A 320 -10.31 -30.06 -9.15
C SER A 320 -11.69 -29.50 -9.49
N ILE A 321 -11.91 -29.00 -10.72
CA ILE A 321 -13.21 -28.50 -11.19
C ILE A 321 -13.88 -29.61 -12.01
N PRO A 322 -14.97 -30.23 -11.51
CA PRO A 322 -15.51 -31.41 -12.14
C PRO A 322 -16.16 -31.15 -13.49
N SER A 323 -16.14 -32.18 -14.33
CA SER A 323 -16.92 -32.18 -15.57
C SER A 323 -18.42 -32.05 -15.28
N ASN A 324 -19.16 -31.39 -16.17
CA ASN A 324 -20.60 -31.14 -15.99
C ASN A 324 -20.93 -30.33 -14.71
N SER A 325 -20.08 -29.35 -14.36
CA SER A 325 -20.28 -28.42 -13.25
C SER A 325 -20.62 -27.00 -13.72
N TYR A 326 -21.41 -26.28 -12.91
CA TYR A 326 -21.70 -24.85 -13.07
C TYR A 326 -21.12 -24.06 -11.90
N LEU A 327 -20.25 -23.10 -12.21
CA LEU A 327 -19.59 -22.24 -11.24
C LEU A 327 -20.15 -20.83 -11.36
N SER A 328 -20.76 -20.36 -10.27
CA SER A 328 -21.14 -18.95 -10.13
C SER A 328 -20.03 -18.24 -9.36
N LEU A 329 -19.28 -17.39 -10.07
CA LEU A 329 -18.21 -16.58 -9.50
C LEU A 329 -18.73 -15.17 -9.21
N ALA A 330 -18.79 -14.79 -7.95
CA ALA A 330 -19.04 -13.42 -7.54
C ALA A 330 -17.71 -12.84 -7.03
N ALA A 331 -17.25 -11.75 -7.65
CA ALA A 331 -16.03 -11.08 -7.24
C ALA A 331 -16.28 -9.60 -6.98
N THR A 332 -15.83 -9.13 -5.82
CA THR A 332 -15.78 -7.69 -5.53
C THR A 332 -14.35 -7.21 -5.70
N ILE A 333 -14.12 -6.37 -6.70
CA ILE A 333 -12.87 -5.67 -6.96
C ILE A 333 -12.77 -4.52 -5.96
N ARG A 334 -12.10 -4.80 -4.84
CA ARG A 334 -11.58 -3.79 -3.92
C ARG A 334 -10.04 -3.83 -3.98
N THR A 335 -9.35 -2.99 -3.23
CA THR A 335 -7.87 -3.02 -3.12
C THR A 335 -7.30 -4.38 -2.68
N LEU A 336 -8.13 -5.28 -2.16
CA LEU A 336 -7.92 -6.74 -2.08
C LEU A 336 -9.14 -7.40 -2.74
N MET A 337 -8.94 -8.29 -3.72
CA MET A 337 -10.05 -8.93 -4.45
C MET A 337 -10.69 -10.01 -3.58
N GLU A 338 -12.00 -9.90 -3.35
CA GLU A 338 -12.80 -10.94 -2.70
C GLU A 338 -13.49 -11.74 -3.81
N VAL A 339 -13.13 -13.02 -3.98
CA VAL A 339 -13.77 -13.90 -4.96
C VAL A 339 -14.43 -15.05 -4.23
N GLU A 340 -15.76 -15.03 -4.20
CA GLU A 340 -16.57 -16.14 -3.70
C GLU A 340 -17.00 -16.98 -4.91
N ALA A 341 -16.49 -18.20 -5.01
CA ALA A 341 -16.94 -19.19 -5.98
C ALA A 341 -17.96 -20.11 -5.30
N VAL A 342 -19.24 -20.00 -5.68
CA VAL A 342 -20.26 -20.96 -5.28
C VAL A 342 -20.36 -22.01 -6.37
N VAL A 343 -19.92 -23.23 -6.07
CA VAL A 343 -20.10 -24.38 -6.95
C VAL A 343 -21.48 -24.96 -6.69
N THR A 344 -22.32 -25.00 -7.72
CA THR A 344 -23.58 -25.73 -7.70
C THR A 344 -23.54 -26.77 -8.80
N GLU A 345 -24.14 -27.93 -8.54
CA GLU A 345 -24.31 -28.94 -9.58
C GLU A 345 -25.08 -28.36 -10.78
N TRP A 346 -24.69 -28.79 -11.98
CA TRP A 346 -25.38 -28.43 -13.21
C TRP A 346 -26.68 -29.25 -13.35
N GLY A 347 -27.67 -28.93 -12.49
CA GLY A 347 -28.90 -29.72 -12.29
C GLY A 347 -28.73 -30.80 -11.20
N GLU A 348 -29.73 -30.97 -10.34
CA GLU A 348 -29.66 -31.70 -9.05
C GLU A 348 -29.25 -33.19 -9.13
N SER A 349 -28.28 -33.56 -8.31
CA SER A 349 -28.30 -34.75 -7.46
C SER A 349 -27.60 -34.44 -6.14
N LYS A 350 -28.36 -34.12 -5.07
CA LYS A 350 -27.81 -33.90 -3.71
C LYS A 350 -26.76 -34.96 -3.38
N ASN A 351 -25.48 -34.57 -3.45
CA ASN A 351 -24.37 -35.37 -2.96
C ASN A 351 -24.07 -35.02 -1.50
N ASP A 352 -23.31 -35.87 -0.83
CA ASP A 352 -23.05 -35.95 0.62
C ASP A 352 -22.40 -34.71 1.29
N TRP A 353 -22.38 -33.55 0.63
CA TRP A 353 -21.66 -32.34 1.04
C TRP A 353 -22.46 -31.35 1.90
N GLN A 354 -23.64 -31.73 2.38
CA GLN A 354 -24.44 -30.96 3.35
C GLN A 354 -24.48 -31.63 4.72
N MET A 355 -23.51 -31.32 5.58
CA MET A 355 -23.68 -31.51 7.02
C MET A 355 -24.61 -30.41 7.56
N GLN A 356 -25.92 -30.65 7.47
CA GLN A 356 -26.99 -29.95 8.21
C GLN A 356 -27.10 -28.42 8.01
N ASP A 357 -27.37 -27.94 6.79
CA ASP A 357 -27.82 -26.57 6.48
C ASP A 357 -26.97 -25.39 7.05
N ARG A 358 -25.73 -25.58 7.57
CA ARG A 358 -24.90 -24.54 8.19
C ARG A 358 -23.75 -24.09 7.28
N TYR A 359 -23.37 -22.80 7.32
CA TYR A 359 -22.20 -22.30 6.61
C TYR A 359 -21.44 -21.20 7.37
N LEU A 360 -20.14 -21.11 7.06
CA LEU A 360 -19.25 -20.01 7.42
C LEU A 360 -18.31 -19.78 6.23
N ASN A 361 -18.60 -18.75 5.44
CA ASN A 361 -17.84 -18.37 4.25
C ASN A 361 -16.95 -17.18 4.62
N VAL A 362 -15.70 -17.20 4.17
CA VAL A 362 -14.72 -16.12 4.36
C VAL A 362 -14.21 -15.69 3.00
N SER A 363 -13.95 -14.40 2.81
CA SER A 363 -13.48 -13.88 1.53
C SER A 363 -12.06 -14.30 1.17
N GLN A 364 -11.25 -14.62 2.18
CA GLN A 364 -9.89 -15.13 2.03
C GLN A 364 -9.44 -15.90 3.27
N THR A 365 -8.60 -16.90 3.07
CA THR A 365 -7.94 -17.68 4.13
C THR A 365 -6.46 -17.35 4.28
N VAL A 366 -5.92 -16.46 3.43
CA VAL A 366 -4.54 -15.97 3.50
C VAL A 366 -4.56 -14.45 3.39
N ALA A 367 -3.89 -13.76 4.32
CA ALA A 367 -3.74 -12.32 4.33
C ALA A 367 -2.25 -11.95 4.42
N ASN A 368 -1.76 -11.10 3.52
CA ASN A 368 -0.39 -10.59 3.56
C ASN A 368 -0.43 -9.12 4.02
N ILE A 369 0.20 -8.84 5.16
CA ILE A 369 0.22 -7.50 5.74
C ILE A 369 1.65 -7.09 6.12
N THR A 370 1.87 -5.78 6.13
CA THR A 370 3.02 -5.15 6.76
C THR A 370 2.62 -4.59 8.12
N ASP A 371 3.60 -4.07 8.86
CA ASP A 371 3.29 -3.32 10.06
C ASP A 371 2.62 -1.97 9.78
N TYR A 372 2.54 -1.48 8.53
CA TYR A 372 1.91 -0.19 8.15
C TYR A 372 0.54 -0.34 7.47
N ASN A 373 0.22 -1.48 6.85
CA ASN A 373 -1.11 -1.76 6.29
C ASN A 373 -1.93 -2.70 7.18
N GLY A 374 -3.09 -3.10 6.69
CA GLY A 374 -3.83 -4.26 7.18
C GLY A 374 -4.55 -4.98 6.06
N ALA A 375 -5.24 -6.06 6.43
CA ALA A 375 -6.10 -6.81 5.52
C ALA A 375 -7.53 -6.81 6.04
N ARG A 376 -8.49 -6.65 5.13
CA ARG A 376 -9.91 -6.86 5.45
C ARG A 376 -10.33 -8.25 5.01
N VAL A 377 -10.92 -9.01 5.92
CA VAL A 377 -11.57 -10.29 5.62
C VAL A 377 -13.04 -10.12 5.91
N THR A 378 -13.88 -10.11 4.87
CA THR A 378 -15.33 -10.22 5.05
C THR A 378 -15.73 -11.68 5.20
N PHE A 379 -16.86 -11.90 5.86
CA PHE A 379 -17.39 -13.24 6.03
C PHE A 379 -18.92 -13.23 6.12
N SER A 380 -19.52 -14.37 5.81
CA SER A 380 -20.96 -14.60 5.95
C SER A 380 -21.22 -15.92 6.66
N SER A 381 -22.29 -15.98 7.44
CA SER A 381 -22.72 -17.18 8.14
C SER A 381 -24.22 -17.15 8.38
N ASN A 382 -24.86 -18.31 8.50
CA ASN A 382 -26.22 -18.42 9.01
C ASN A 382 -26.29 -18.70 10.52
N MET A 383 -25.15 -18.69 11.22
CA MET A 383 -25.10 -18.91 12.65
C MET A 383 -25.28 -17.61 13.46
N PRO A 384 -25.99 -17.64 14.61
CA PRO A 384 -26.27 -16.45 15.41
C PRO A 384 -25.04 -15.70 15.95
N GLN A 385 -23.94 -16.41 16.21
CA GLN A 385 -22.73 -15.81 16.76
C GLN A 385 -21.51 -16.16 15.91
N VAL A 386 -20.68 -15.17 15.60
CA VAL A 386 -19.35 -15.36 15.01
C VAL A 386 -18.36 -14.53 15.83
N LYS A 387 -17.18 -15.09 16.11
CA LYS A 387 -16.12 -14.43 16.89
C LYS A 387 -14.73 -14.94 16.51
N VAL A 388 -13.73 -14.07 16.66
CA VAL A 388 -12.32 -14.46 16.60
C VAL A 388 -11.91 -15.09 17.92
N LEU A 389 -11.21 -16.22 17.88
CA LEU A 389 -10.78 -16.90 19.10
C LEU A 389 -9.64 -16.13 19.81
N PRO A 390 -9.56 -16.20 21.15
CA PRO A 390 -8.50 -15.53 21.93
C PRO A 390 -7.08 -16.07 21.68
N GLY A 391 -6.94 -17.23 21.04
CA GLY A 391 -5.67 -17.87 20.74
C GLY A 391 -5.29 -17.77 19.27
N VAL A 392 -4.05 -17.35 18.98
CA VAL A 392 -3.44 -17.32 17.64
C VAL A 392 -2.19 -18.21 17.62
N TYR A 393 -1.98 -18.97 16.56
CA TYR A 393 -0.79 -19.83 16.46
C TYR A 393 0.31 -19.14 15.65
N LYS A 394 1.57 -19.26 16.08
CA LYS A 394 2.73 -18.71 15.36
C LYS A 394 3.32 -19.81 14.49
N GLY A 395 3.29 -19.65 13.17
CA GLY A 395 3.68 -20.69 12.21
C GLY A 395 3.11 -22.07 12.55
N SER A 396 3.98 -23.08 12.59
CA SER A 396 3.63 -24.46 12.93
C SER A 396 3.58 -24.77 14.44
N GLU A 397 3.70 -23.76 15.32
CA GLU A 397 3.58 -23.98 16.77
C GLU A 397 2.18 -24.50 17.15
N THR A 398 2.13 -25.39 18.14
CA THR A 398 0.88 -25.99 18.66
C THR A 398 0.31 -25.28 19.88
N ASN A 399 1.11 -24.42 20.54
CA ASN A 399 0.66 -23.62 21.68
C ASN A 399 0.22 -22.24 21.18
N PRO A 400 -1.04 -21.84 21.42
CA PRO A 400 -1.50 -20.53 20.99
C PRO A 400 -0.87 -19.41 21.83
N LYS A 401 -0.58 -18.29 21.18
CA LYS A 401 -0.33 -16.97 21.80
C LYS A 401 -1.65 -16.23 21.98
N VAL A 402 -1.65 -15.15 22.75
CA VAL A 402 -2.83 -14.30 22.91
C VAL A 402 -3.03 -13.51 21.62
N THR A 403 -4.17 -13.68 20.96
CA THR A 403 -4.51 -12.98 19.70
C THR A 403 -4.32 -11.47 19.84
N GLU A 404 -4.78 -10.90 20.94
CA GLU A 404 -4.73 -9.47 21.22
C GLU A 404 -3.31 -8.90 21.44
N GLU A 405 -2.31 -9.73 21.77
CA GLU A 405 -0.91 -9.29 21.83
C GLU A 405 -0.27 -9.20 20.43
N ILE A 406 -0.91 -9.80 19.42
CA ILE A 406 -0.39 -9.88 18.05
C ILE A 406 -1.20 -9.02 17.09
N PHE A 407 -2.52 -9.11 17.14
CA PHE A 407 -3.47 -8.41 16.28
C PHE A 407 -4.38 -7.51 17.10
N ASN A 408 -4.67 -6.34 16.55
CA ASN A 408 -5.34 -5.27 17.27
C ASN A 408 -6.84 -5.54 17.40
N ASP A 409 -7.33 -5.68 18.64
CA ASP A 409 -8.75 -5.60 19.03
C ASP A 409 -9.70 -6.45 18.17
N LEU A 410 -9.36 -7.71 17.91
CA LEU A 410 -10.17 -8.64 17.10
C LEU A 410 -11.13 -9.50 17.95
N VAL A 411 -10.77 -9.76 19.21
CA VAL A 411 -11.47 -10.69 20.09
C VAL A 411 -12.57 -9.96 20.86
N LEU A 412 -13.80 -10.48 20.78
CA LEU A 412 -14.94 -9.97 21.55
C LEU A 412 -14.74 -10.18 23.06
N LYS A 413 -14.98 -9.13 23.85
CA LYS A 413 -14.82 -9.06 25.30
C LYS A 413 -16.16 -8.72 25.98
N ASP A 414 -16.23 -8.98 27.27
CA ASP A 414 -17.40 -8.61 28.09
C ASP A 414 -17.59 -7.08 28.07
N GLY A 415 -18.75 -6.63 27.56
CA GLY A 415 -19.06 -5.20 27.40
C GLY A 415 -18.81 -4.64 25.99
N ASP A 416 -18.27 -5.43 25.06
CA ASP A 416 -18.27 -5.05 23.65
C ASP A 416 -19.70 -4.87 23.12
N ALA A 417 -19.86 -3.95 22.18
CA ALA A 417 -21.17 -3.49 21.75
C ALA A 417 -21.97 -4.62 21.11
N SER A 418 -23.01 -5.07 21.81
CA SER A 418 -24.11 -5.84 21.24
C SER A 418 -25.30 -4.90 21.05
N SER A 419 -25.64 -4.60 19.80
CA SER A 419 -26.83 -3.81 19.49
C SER A 419 -27.90 -4.69 18.86
N VAL A 420 -29.15 -4.45 19.24
CA VAL A 420 -30.31 -5.14 18.67
C VAL A 420 -31.22 -4.09 18.04
N SER A 421 -31.43 -4.20 16.74
CA SER A 421 -32.34 -3.34 15.98
C SER A 421 -33.32 -4.21 15.19
N GLY A 422 -34.53 -4.38 15.75
CA GLY A 422 -35.53 -5.27 15.18
C GLY A 422 -35.07 -6.73 15.24
N THR A 423 -34.92 -7.38 14.08
CA THR A 423 -34.47 -8.78 13.96
C THR A 423 -32.96 -8.92 13.86
N LYS A 424 -32.23 -7.80 13.79
CA LYS A 424 -30.78 -7.74 13.59
C LYS A 424 -30.04 -7.58 14.91
N THR A 425 -29.06 -8.43 15.14
CA THR A 425 -28.12 -8.35 16.26
C THR A 425 -26.71 -8.11 15.72
N THR A 426 -26.04 -7.07 16.18
CA THR A 426 -24.66 -6.75 15.79
C THR A 426 -23.72 -6.92 16.98
N TYR A 427 -22.63 -7.67 16.78
CA TYR A 427 -21.50 -7.80 17.69
C TYR A 427 -20.30 -7.08 17.09
N SER A 428 -19.64 -6.19 17.83
CA SER A 428 -18.53 -5.42 17.27
C SER A 428 -17.45 -5.02 18.28
N THR A 429 -16.21 -5.00 17.80
CA THR A 429 -15.04 -4.33 18.40
C THR A 429 -14.62 -3.15 17.53
N SER A 430 -13.44 -2.54 17.75
CA SER A 430 -12.91 -1.54 16.81
C SER A 430 -12.39 -2.12 15.49
N ARG A 431 -12.22 -3.44 15.38
CA ARG A 431 -11.63 -4.14 14.22
C ARG A 431 -12.41 -5.37 13.74
N PHE A 432 -13.47 -5.74 14.44
CA PHE A 432 -14.35 -6.86 14.09
C PHE A 432 -15.79 -6.39 14.15
N SER A 433 -16.63 -6.85 13.22
CA SER A 433 -18.09 -6.72 13.35
C SER A 433 -18.80 -7.89 12.70
N TYR A 434 -19.92 -8.30 13.29
CA TYR A 434 -20.82 -9.30 12.72
C TYR A 434 -22.27 -8.91 13.01
N THR A 435 -23.08 -8.79 11.95
CA THR A 435 -24.52 -8.51 12.05
C THR A 435 -25.31 -9.71 11.56
N TYR A 436 -26.11 -10.30 12.46
CA TYR A 436 -26.97 -11.45 12.19
C TYR A 436 -28.43 -11.02 12.14
N ASP A 437 -29.16 -11.42 11.08
CA ASP A 437 -30.61 -11.23 10.96
C ASP A 437 -31.34 -12.54 11.26
N SER A 438 -32.04 -12.56 12.39
CA SER A 438 -32.81 -13.72 12.85
C SER A 438 -34.03 -14.06 11.98
N ALA A 439 -34.52 -13.13 11.13
CA ALA A 439 -35.65 -13.38 10.26
C ALA A 439 -35.26 -14.17 8.99
N THR A 440 -34.13 -13.83 8.39
CA THR A 440 -33.59 -14.49 7.19
C THR A 440 -32.61 -15.60 7.53
N GLN A 441 -32.18 -15.71 8.80
CA GLN A 441 -31.13 -16.61 9.26
C GLN A 441 -29.82 -16.41 8.50
N THR A 442 -29.46 -15.16 8.24
CA THR A 442 -28.24 -14.79 7.53
C THR A 442 -27.52 -13.68 8.26
N GLY A 443 -26.20 -13.73 8.29
CA GLY A 443 -25.37 -12.67 8.83
C GLY A 443 -24.14 -12.39 7.97
N ILE A 444 -23.65 -11.17 8.10
CA ILE A 444 -22.47 -10.66 7.42
C ILE A 444 -21.55 -9.96 8.42
N GLY A 445 -20.25 -10.08 8.22
CA GLY A 445 -19.27 -9.46 9.09
C GLY A 445 -17.94 -9.19 8.40
N TYR A 446 -17.05 -8.53 9.12
CA TYR A 446 -15.70 -8.24 8.66
C TYR A 446 -14.69 -8.29 9.80
N ILE A 447 -13.43 -8.47 9.42
CA ILE A 447 -12.24 -8.44 10.28
C ILE A 447 -11.21 -7.52 9.62
N ASP A 448 -10.82 -6.42 10.28
CA ASP A 448 -9.70 -5.58 9.90
C ASP A 448 -8.45 -6.02 10.65
N ILE A 449 -7.69 -6.93 10.02
CA ILE A 449 -6.47 -7.49 10.58
C ILE A 449 -5.36 -6.45 10.51
N LEU A 450 -4.93 -5.97 11.68
CA LEU A 450 -3.81 -5.06 11.88
C LEU A 450 -2.90 -5.62 12.95
N VAL A 451 -1.59 -5.55 12.73
CA VAL A 451 -0.60 -5.91 13.75
C VAL A 451 -0.72 -4.95 14.94
N ASP A 452 -0.83 -5.49 16.16
CA ASP A 452 -0.75 -4.75 17.44
C ASP A 452 0.64 -4.93 18.04
N GLU A 453 0.85 -5.33 19.30
CA GLU A 453 2.15 -5.25 20.01
C GLU A 453 3.30 -6.08 19.41
N TYR A 454 3.02 -7.04 18.51
CA TYR A 454 4.07 -7.74 17.77
C TYR A 454 4.96 -6.74 17.01
N ASN A 455 6.25 -6.75 17.31
CA ASN A 455 7.22 -5.75 16.85
C ASN A 455 8.58 -6.42 16.62
N GLN A 456 8.67 -7.21 15.55
CA GLN A 456 9.88 -7.95 15.18
C GLN A 456 10.14 -7.76 13.69
N ILE A 457 11.31 -7.20 13.36
CA ILE A 457 11.75 -7.05 11.97
C ILE A 457 11.93 -8.43 11.35
N GLY A 458 11.39 -8.61 10.13
CA GLY A 458 11.36 -9.86 9.41
C GLY A 458 9.94 -10.26 9.01
N THR A 459 9.81 -11.48 8.49
CA THR A 459 8.53 -12.05 8.10
C THR A 459 8.14 -13.17 9.07
N GLN A 460 6.89 -13.16 9.51
CA GLN A 460 6.32 -14.17 10.39
C GLN A 460 4.88 -14.48 9.97
N ASP A 461 4.55 -15.76 9.89
CA ASP A 461 3.20 -16.26 9.67
C ASP A 461 2.47 -16.55 10.99
N PHE A 462 1.17 -16.25 11.02
CA PHE A 462 0.27 -16.52 12.14
C PHE A 462 -1.01 -17.19 11.62
N ARG A 463 -1.61 -18.08 12.41
CA ARG A 463 -2.87 -18.75 12.08
C ARG A 463 -3.94 -18.28 13.05
N LEU A 464 -4.85 -17.45 12.55
CA LEU A 464 -5.99 -16.87 13.26
C LEU A 464 -7.23 -17.74 13.07
N ILE A 465 -8.01 -17.98 14.13
CA ILE A 465 -9.21 -18.83 14.04
C ILE A 465 -10.48 -17.99 14.18
N LEU A 466 -11.33 -18.02 13.16
CA LEU A 466 -12.70 -17.50 13.17
C LEU A 466 -13.65 -18.64 13.54
N SER A 467 -14.51 -18.44 14.54
CA SER A 467 -15.44 -19.45 15.04
C SER A 467 -16.87 -18.93 14.95
N ALA A 468 -17.74 -19.68 14.28
CA ALA A 468 -19.16 -19.44 14.23
C ALA A 468 -19.90 -20.50 15.04
N GLU A 469 -20.84 -20.08 15.87
CA GLU A 469 -21.48 -20.87 16.92
C GLU A 469 -23.00 -20.75 16.84
N ASP A 470 -23.68 -21.88 16.97
CA ASP A 470 -25.14 -21.92 17.11
C ASP A 470 -25.59 -21.78 18.58
N ASN A 471 -26.90 -21.60 18.77
CA ASN A 471 -27.50 -21.49 20.12
C ASN A 471 -27.48 -22.81 20.92
N TYR A 472 -27.03 -23.92 20.33
CA TYR A 472 -27.09 -25.28 20.88
C TYR A 472 -25.70 -25.93 21.06
N GLY A 473 -24.61 -25.18 20.86
CA GLY A 473 -23.23 -25.61 21.07
C GLY A 473 -22.52 -26.21 19.85
N GLY A 474 -23.15 -26.24 18.67
CA GLY A 474 -22.49 -26.57 17.41
C GLY A 474 -21.61 -25.42 16.92
N LYS A 475 -20.42 -25.74 16.39
CA LYS A 475 -19.42 -24.75 15.97
C LYS A 475 -18.82 -25.09 14.61
N LEU A 476 -18.65 -24.09 13.74
CA LEU A 476 -17.80 -24.16 12.55
C LEU A 476 -16.63 -23.21 12.70
N GLN A 477 -15.43 -23.64 12.28
CA GLN A 477 -14.23 -22.84 12.42
C GLN A 477 -13.52 -22.68 11.07
N ARG A 478 -12.90 -21.52 10.86
CA ARG A 478 -12.05 -21.21 9.70
C ARG A 478 -10.70 -20.71 10.20
N GLU A 479 -9.64 -21.27 9.65
CA GLU A 479 -8.28 -20.78 9.86
C GLU A 479 -7.93 -19.75 8.78
N ILE A 480 -7.39 -18.61 9.21
CA ILE A 480 -6.88 -17.54 8.36
C ILE A 480 -5.39 -17.39 8.64
N THR A 481 -4.56 -17.69 7.65
CA THR A 481 -3.11 -17.50 7.70
C THR A 481 -2.78 -16.03 7.42
N VAL A 482 -2.12 -15.37 8.35
CA VAL A 482 -1.70 -13.96 8.25
C VAL A 482 -0.18 -13.90 8.20
N ASN A 483 0.36 -13.49 7.06
CA ASN A 483 1.79 -13.25 6.87
C ASN A 483 2.10 -11.79 7.20
N VAL A 484 2.84 -11.57 8.29
CA VAL A 484 3.24 -10.25 8.77
C VAL A 484 4.68 -9.98 8.35
N SER A 485 4.94 -8.88 7.65
CA SER A 485 6.30 -8.44 7.29
C SER A 485 6.61 -7.04 7.83
N GLN A 486 7.67 -6.94 8.62
CA GLN A 486 8.11 -5.66 9.20
C GLN A 486 9.53 -5.35 8.74
N TYR A 487 9.73 -4.13 8.19
CA TYR A 487 11.01 -3.71 7.59
C TYR A 487 11.73 -2.61 8.37
N GLY A 488 11.08 -2.06 9.41
CA GLY A 488 11.60 -0.97 10.22
C GLY A 488 11.26 -1.12 11.70
N ASN A 489 11.72 -0.18 12.51
CA ASN A 489 11.39 -0.10 13.91
C ASN A 489 9.98 0.46 14.10
N ARG A 490 9.27 -0.03 15.13
CA ARG A 490 8.00 0.55 15.59
C ARG A 490 8.09 0.91 17.07
N TYR A 491 7.43 2.00 17.48
CA TYR A 491 7.44 2.45 18.87
C TYR A 491 6.25 1.95 19.66
N ASN A 492 6.50 1.66 20.94
CA ASN A 492 5.47 1.16 21.87
C ASN A 492 4.62 2.30 22.47
N TYR A 493 4.82 3.56 22.05
CA TYR A 493 4.13 4.73 22.59
C TYR A 493 3.91 5.80 21.53
N PHE A 494 2.76 6.46 21.57
CA PHE A 494 2.39 7.50 20.61
C PHE A 494 3.22 8.80 20.73
N GLU A 495 3.33 9.45 21.90
CA GLU A 495 3.92 10.81 21.98
C GLU A 495 5.23 10.92 22.81
N LEU A 496 5.82 9.81 23.29
CA LEU A 496 7.01 9.88 24.14
C LEU A 496 8.19 10.59 23.44
N TYR A 497 8.57 11.76 23.95
CA TYR A 497 9.70 12.58 23.49
C TYR A 497 9.61 13.07 22.03
N GLY A 498 8.42 13.51 21.59
CA GLY A 498 8.21 14.06 20.25
C GLY A 498 8.29 12.98 19.17
N LYS A 499 7.57 11.87 19.40
CA LYS A 499 7.50 10.69 18.53
C LYS A 499 6.08 10.39 18.05
N GLY A 500 5.16 11.34 18.19
CA GLY A 500 3.84 11.29 17.58
C GLY A 500 3.84 11.99 16.22
N TYR A 501 2.87 11.70 15.36
CA TYR A 501 2.64 12.52 14.18
C TYR A 501 2.04 13.85 14.59
N VAL A 502 2.66 14.96 14.19
CA VAL A 502 2.22 16.32 14.56
C VAL A 502 1.70 17.13 13.39
N GLY A 503 1.79 16.59 12.18
CA GLY A 503 1.22 17.22 11.00
C GLY A 503 1.14 16.31 9.80
N ALA A 504 0.42 16.77 8.79
CA ALA A 504 0.27 16.09 7.51
C ALA A 504 0.28 17.08 6.34
N PHE A 505 0.77 16.63 5.19
CA PHE A 505 0.89 17.47 4.00
C PHE A 505 0.35 16.80 2.74
N PHE A 506 -0.38 17.58 1.96
CA PHE A 506 -0.89 17.22 0.65
C PHE A 506 -0.44 18.28 -0.36
N ARG A 507 0.09 17.85 -1.50
CA ARG A 507 0.26 18.77 -2.64
C ARG A 507 -1.10 19.24 -3.14
N TYR A 508 -1.09 20.28 -3.97
CA TYR A 508 -2.32 20.92 -4.46
C TYR A 508 -3.27 19.92 -5.15
N ASN A 509 -2.73 18.92 -5.86
CA ASN A 509 -3.47 17.92 -6.62
C ASN A 509 -3.56 16.55 -5.94
N GLU A 510 -3.32 16.47 -4.62
CA GLU A 510 -3.30 15.21 -3.89
C GLU A 510 -4.51 15.03 -2.98
N THR A 511 -5.10 13.84 -3.03
CA THR A 511 -6.26 13.39 -2.23
C THR A 511 -6.05 12.06 -1.51
N GLY A 512 -5.09 11.24 -1.97
CA GLY A 512 -4.80 9.93 -1.40
C GLY A 512 -4.17 9.95 -0.01
N GLU A 513 -4.12 8.79 0.63
CA GLU A 513 -3.93 8.65 2.09
C GLU A 513 -2.62 9.23 2.67
N ARG A 514 -2.72 9.63 3.93
CA ARG A 514 -1.64 9.79 4.90
C ARG A 514 -1.93 8.88 6.08
N VAL A 515 -0.99 8.03 6.46
CA VAL A 515 -1.22 6.99 7.46
C VAL A 515 -0.67 7.43 8.81
N ILE A 516 -1.56 7.57 9.80
CA ILE A 516 -1.17 7.92 11.16
C ILE A 516 -1.12 6.65 11.99
N ILE A 517 0.06 6.37 12.53
CA ILE A 517 0.30 5.18 13.36
C ILE A 517 0.92 5.56 14.71
N GLY A 518 0.57 4.78 15.73
CA GLY A 518 1.34 4.64 16.96
C GLY A 518 0.61 3.76 17.97
N GLN A 519 1.05 3.75 19.22
CA GLN A 519 0.64 2.73 20.18
C GLN A 519 0.16 3.34 21.50
N VAL A 520 -0.98 2.84 22.00
CA VAL A 520 -1.37 2.97 23.40
C VAL A 520 -0.86 1.77 24.18
N THR A 521 -0.34 1.98 25.38
CA THR A 521 0.16 0.89 26.23
C THR A 521 -0.96 -0.01 26.74
N ARG A 522 -0.79 -1.33 26.60
CA ARG A 522 -1.52 -2.33 27.37
C ARG A 522 -1.09 -2.26 28.84
N VAL A 523 -2.06 -2.25 29.75
CA VAL A 523 -1.79 -2.36 31.18
C VAL A 523 -1.85 -3.83 31.57
N THR A 524 -0.72 -4.42 31.94
CA THR A 524 -0.60 -5.87 32.23
C THR A 524 -0.48 -6.18 33.73
N LYS A 525 -0.52 -5.16 34.60
CA LYS A 525 -0.35 -5.32 36.05
C LYS A 525 -1.71 -5.51 36.72
N ALA A 526 -1.90 -6.63 37.41
CA ALA A 526 -3.12 -6.92 38.17
C ALA A 526 -3.51 -5.77 39.12
N GLY A 527 -4.76 -5.33 39.06
CA GLY A 527 -5.32 -4.22 39.83
C GLY A 527 -5.11 -2.83 39.22
N TRP A 528 -4.66 -2.74 37.97
CA TRP A 528 -4.58 -1.50 37.20
C TRP A 528 -5.49 -1.57 35.98
N THR A 529 -6.20 -0.48 35.70
CA THR A 529 -7.14 -0.36 34.58
C THR A 529 -6.61 0.62 33.52
N ASN A 530 -7.07 0.47 32.29
CA ASN A 530 -7.00 1.47 31.23
C ASN A 530 -8.33 2.23 31.18
N LEU A 531 -8.39 3.31 30.38
CA LEU A 531 -9.65 3.99 30.08
C LEU A 531 -10.12 3.68 28.65
N HIS A 532 -11.38 3.34 28.49
CA HIS A 532 -12.04 3.13 27.20
C HIS A 532 -13.25 4.05 27.03
N LEU A 533 -13.66 4.27 25.78
CA LEU A 533 -14.81 5.11 25.46
C LEU A 533 -16.12 4.40 25.85
N THR A 534 -16.95 5.04 26.67
CA THR A 534 -18.21 4.49 27.21
C THR A 534 -19.47 5.17 26.64
N GLY A 535 -19.33 6.11 25.71
CA GLY A 535 -20.44 6.94 25.21
C GLY A 535 -20.30 7.39 23.75
N SER A 536 -21.35 8.04 23.25
CA SER A 536 -21.40 8.70 21.93
C SER A 536 -20.51 9.95 21.90
N ARG A 537 -20.15 10.42 20.70
CA ARG A 537 -19.23 11.55 20.34
C ARG A 537 -19.30 12.83 21.21
N THR A 538 -20.34 13.05 22.03
CA THR A 538 -20.76 14.37 22.53
C THR A 538 -20.45 14.73 23.99
N SER A 539 -20.09 13.83 24.92
CA SER A 539 -20.06 14.23 26.35
C SER A 539 -18.70 14.55 26.97
N GLY A 540 -17.57 14.14 26.40
CA GLY A 540 -16.23 14.50 26.92
C GLY A 540 -15.88 13.91 28.31
N THR A 541 -16.85 13.29 28.99
CA THR A 541 -16.73 12.48 30.22
C THR A 541 -16.86 10.98 29.92
N ASP A 542 -16.75 10.59 28.64
CA ASP A 542 -17.08 9.27 28.12
C ASP A 542 -15.97 8.24 28.30
N TRP A 543 -15.19 8.31 29.38
CA TRP A 543 -14.06 7.39 29.62
C TRP A 543 -14.33 6.54 30.85
N GLY A 544 -14.43 5.23 30.69
CA GLY A 544 -14.63 4.26 31.77
C GLY A 544 -13.47 3.28 31.89
N GLU A 545 -13.28 2.73 33.08
CA GLU A 545 -12.19 1.80 33.37
C GLU A 545 -12.40 0.45 32.67
N VAL A 546 -11.33 -0.08 32.07
CA VAL A 546 -11.26 -1.40 31.43
C VAL A 546 -9.98 -2.12 31.82
N ASP A 547 -10.05 -3.44 32.04
CA ASP A 547 -8.88 -4.26 32.39
C ASP A 547 -8.08 -4.74 31.14
N ASP A 548 -8.09 -3.96 30.04
CA ASP A 548 -7.55 -4.39 28.75
C ASP A 548 -6.96 -3.21 27.92
N LEU A 549 -7.21 -3.17 26.60
CA LEU A 549 -6.69 -2.16 25.67
C LEU A 549 -7.26 -0.77 25.96
N GLY A 550 -6.36 0.20 26.01
CA GLY A 550 -6.70 1.60 26.12
C GLY A 550 -7.38 2.18 24.88
N GLY A 551 -8.36 3.06 25.06
CA GLY A 551 -9.08 3.71 23.97
C GLY A 551 -8.35 4.92 23.39
N TRP A 552 -8.67 5.23 22.13
CA TRP A 552 -8.28 6.46 21.45
C TRP A 552 -9.38 6.92 20.47
N ARG A 553 -9.41 8.22 20.17
CA ARG A 553 -10.25 8.81 19.12
C ARG A 553 -9.54 9.98 18.44
N ALA A 554 -9.89 10.21 17.18
CA ALA A 554 -9.43 11.35 16.40
C ALA A 554 -10.62 12.12 15.83
N GLU A 555 -10.54 13.44 15.84
CA GLU A 555 -11.63 14.35 15.44
C GLU A 555 -11.09 15.51 14.61
N VAL A 556 -11.70 15.80 13.47
CA VAL A 556 -11.42 17.00 12.67
C VAL A 556 -12.02 18.20 13.41
N LEU A 557 -11.17 19.15 13.80
CA LEU A 557 -11.55 20.42 14.42
C LEU A 557 -11.64 21.56 13.41
N GLU A 558 -10.83 21.51 12.35
CA GLU A 558 -10.79 22.48 11.26
C GLU A 558 -10.58 21.74 9.94
N GLY A 559 -11.31 22.15 8.88
CA GLY A 559 -11.20 21.57 7.53
C GLY A 559 -12.13 20.39 7.28
N ASP A 560 -13.21 20.25 8.04
CA ASP A 560 -14.25 19.21 7.88
C ASP A 560 -14.91 19.20 6.48
N GLU A 561 -14.93 20.36 5.81
CA GLU A 561 -15.39 20.52 4.44
C GLU A 561 -14.51 19.85 3.37
N TRP A 562 -13.23 19.56 3.68
CA TRP A 562 -12.26 19.03 2.72
C TRP A 562 -11.37 17.88 3.22
N LEU A 563 -11.37 17.59 4.52
CA LEU A 563 -10.66 16.46 5.13
C LEU A 563 -11.61 15.29 5.34
N VAL A 564 -11.05 14.09 5.17
CA VAL A 564 -11.71 12.84 5.57
C VAL A 564 -10.73 11.98 6.36
N ILE A 565 -11.17 11.46 7.50
CA ILE A 565 -10.42 10.52 8.33
C ILE A 565 -11.15 9.18 8.40
N SER A 566 -10.38 8.08 8.47
CA SER A 566 -10.94 6.73 8.51
C SER A 566 -10.11 5.78 9.36
N SER A 567 -10.77 4.94 10.15
CA SER A 567 -10.08 3.88 10.90
C SER A 567 -9.67 2.70 10.01
N THR A 568 -10.21 2.59 8.79
CA THR A 568 -9.91 1.48 7.88
C THR A 568 -8.41 1.33 7.62
N PRO A 569 -7.90 0.08 7.51
CA PRO A 569 -6.50 -0.15 7.18
C PRO A 569 -6.13 0.47 5.82
N SER A 570 -4.87 0.90 5.67
CA SER A 570 -4.31 1.07 4.33
C SER A 570 -4.32 -0.28 3.63
N PHE A 571 -4.62 -0.29 2.34
CA PHE A 571 -4.59 -1.48 1.51
C PHE A 571 -3.45 -1.45 0.50
N ASP A 572 -2.42 -0.63 0.74
CA ASP A 572 -1.17 -0.74 0.00
C ASP A 572 -0.39 -1.97 0.49
N PRO A 573 -0.25 -3.05 -0.30
CA PRO A 573 0.43 -4.27 0.11
C PRO A 573 1.92 -4.06 0.43
N VAL A 574 2.52 -2.96 -0.03
CA VAL A 574 3.96 -2.69 0.13
C VAL A 574 4.26 -1.41 0.93
N ILE A 575 3.25 -0.82 1.58
CA ILE A 575 3.51 0.29 2.53
C ILE A 575 4.32 -0.23 3.72
N GLY A 576 5.21 0.60 4.26
CA GLY A 576 6.17 0.19 5.27
C GLY A 576 7.43 -0.45 4.68
N THR A 577 7.56 -0.55 3.36
CA THR A 577 8.81 -0.88 2.66
C THR A 577 9.55 0.38 2.22
N ASP A 578 10.81 0.25 1.76
CA ASP A 578 11.57 1.39 1.23
C ASP A 578 10.96 1.97 -0.08
N SER A 579 10.12 1.19 -0.75
CA SER A 579 9.50 1.52 -2.04
C SER A 579 7.98 1.32 -1.99
N PRO A 580 7.24 2.10 -1.17
CA PRO A 580 5.79 1.98 -1.06
C PRO A 580 5.09 2.44 -2.35
N GLY A 581 3.83 2.04 -2.51
CA GLY A 581 2.98 2.57 -3.57
C GLY A 581 2.73 4.08 -3.39
N LYS A 582 2.37 4.76 -4.48
CA LYS A 582 1.99 6.18 -4.44
C LYS A 582 0.72 6.34 -3.58
N SER A 583 0.73 7.26 -2.62
CA SER A 583 -0.41 7.52 -1.74
C SER A 583 -1.70 7.82 -2.50
N GLN A 584 -1.61 8.48 -3.66
CA GLN A 584 -2.75 8.83 -4.52
C GLN A 584 -3.58 7.64 -4.99
N ASN A 585 -3.00 6.45 -5.03
CA ASN A 585 -3.70 5.23 -5.46
C ASN A 585 -4.57 4.64 -4.33
N PHE A 586 -4.56 5.24 -3.14
CA PHE A 586 -5.25 4.74 -1.95
C PHE A 586 -6.09 5.86 -1.35
N PRO A 587 -7.28 6.14 -1.90
CA PRO A 587 -8.17 7.15 -1.36
C PRO A 587 -8.70 6.75 0.03
N VAL A 588 -8.97 7.75 0.86
CA VAL A 588 -9.53 7.55 2.20
C VAL A 588 -11.04 7.74 2.13
N ARG A 589 -11.77 6.75 2.63
CA ARG A 589 -13.23 6.76 2.71
C ARG A 589 -13.68 6.35 4.10
N THR A 590 -14.87 6.78 4.50
CA THR A 590 -15.49 6.38 5.76
C THR A 590 -15.63 4.86 5.85
N ASN A 591 -15.55 4.31 7.05
CA ASN A 591 -15.73 2.87 7.25
C ASN A 591 -17.22 2.52 7.16
N GLU A 592 -17.64 1.88 6.06
CA GLU A 592 -19.05 1.55 5.80
C GLU A 592 -19.70 0.66 6.87
N TYR A 593 -18.88 -0.08 7.64
CA TYR A 593 -19.37 -0.96 8.71
C TYR A 593 -19.44 -0.30 10.09
N LYS A 594 -19.00 0.96 10.21
CA LYS A 594 -19.05 1.74 11.47
C LYS A 594 -19.84 3.02 11.25
N SER A 595 -21.13 2.95 11.54
CA SER A 595 -22.06 4.07 11.35
C SER A 595 -21.70 5.34 12.14
N GLU A 596 -20.91 5.21 13.20
CA GLU A 596 -20.42 6.32 14.02
C GLU A 596 -19.22 7.06 13.40
N GLU A 597 -18.56 6.50 12.38
CA GLU A 597 -17.45 7.12 11.66
C GLU A 597 -17.97 7.87 10.42
N ASP A 598 -18.16 9.17 10.55
CA ASP A 598 -18.72 10.04 9.50
C ASP A 598 -17.67 10.73 8.61
N GLY A 599 -16.40 10.35 8.74
CA GLY A 599 -15.28 10.95 8.01
C GLY A 599 -14.66 12.15 8.73
N THR A 600 -15.25 12.62 9.82
CA THR A 600 -14.67 13.67 10.68
C THR A 600 -14.33 13.13 12.08
N TYR A 601 -14.75 11.91 12.39
CA TYR A 601 -14.57 11.23 13.66
C TYR A 601 -14.19 9.77 13.44
N VAL A 602 -13.18 9.28 14.17
CA VAL A 602 -12.81 7.86 14.24
C VAL A 602 -12.39 7.49 15.64
N GLN A 603 -12.56 6.21 16.00
CA GLN A 603 -12.15 5.71 17.32
C GLN A 603 -11.65 4.27 17.25
N GLY A 604 -10.87 3.89 18.26
CA GLY A 604 -10.37 2.53 18.39
C GLY A 604 -9.78 2.24 19.77
N ARG A 605 -9.20 1.04 19.88
CA ARG A 605 -8.47 0.56 21.07
C ARG A 605 -7.08 0.09 20.68
N GLY A 606 -6.15 0.13 21.64
CA GLY A 606 -4.78 -0.35 21.49
C GLY A 606 -3.97 0.49 20.51
N ARG A 607 -3.75 -0.04 19.31
CA ARG A 607 -3.02 0.67 18.27
C ARG A 607 -3.78 1.90 17.75
N ILE A 608 -3.15 3.07 17.85
CA ILE A 608 -3.63 4.29 17.17
C ILE A 608 -3.34 4.11 15.69
N TYR A 609 -4.40 3.96 14.90
CA TYR A 609 -4.30 3.77 13.46
C TYR A 609 -5.50 4.39 12.77
N PHE A 610 -5.25 5.43 11.98
CA PHE A 610 -6.23 6.02 11.09
C PHE A 610 -5.53 6.65 9.89
N ARG A 611 -6.29 6.87 8.83
CA ARG A 611 -5.84 7.51 7.59
C ARG A 611 -6.46 8.88 7.46
N ILE A 612 -5.70 9.83 6.90
CA ILE A 612 -6.18 11.16 6.51
C ILE A 612 -6.16 11.23 4.99
N GLY A 613 -7.26 11.66 4.37
CA GLY A 613 -7.33 12.01 2.95
C GLY A 613 -7.98 13.37 2.75
N THR A 614 -8.05 13.82 1.50
CA THR A 614 -8.78 15.03 1.14
C THR A 614 -9.89 14.72 0.14
N THR A 615 -11.01 15.43 0.23
CA THR A 615 -12.16 15.23 -0.67
C THR A 615 -12.05 16.05 -1.96
N SER A 616 -11.10 16.97 -2.04
CA SER A 616 -10.91 17.87 -3.18
C SER A 616 -9.45 18.33 -3.33
N THR A 617 -9.12 18.77 -4.55
CA THR A 617 -7.84 19.39 -4.89
C THR A 617 -7.96 20.91 -4.93
N LEU A 618 -6.81 21.59 -4.86
CA LEU A 618 -6.67 22.99 -5.19
C LEU A 618 -6.44 23.17 -6.70
N THR A 619 -6.63 24.38 -7.21
CA THR A 619 -6.59 24.68 -8.65
C THR A 619 -5.19 24.55 -9.27
N SER A 620 -4.13 24.88 -8.54
CA SER A 620 -2.75 24.88 -9.03
C SER A 620 -1.75 24.82 -7.88
N ALA A 621 -0.48 24.56 -8.19
CA ALA A 621 0.60 24.58 -7.20
C ALA A 621 0.80 25.96 -6.53
N ASP A 622 0.45 27.04 -7.23
CA ASP A 622 0.55 28.43 -6.75
C ASP A 622 -0.71 28.91 -6.01
N SER A 623 -1.73 28.05 -5.87
CA SER A 623 -2.93 28.39 -5.12
C SER A 623 -2.62 28.56 -3.63
N ASP A 624 -3.27 29.53 -2.98
CA ASP A 624 -3.12 29.73 -1.55
C ASP A 624 -3.42 28.41 -0.80
N PRO A 625 -2.54 28.00 0.13
CA PRO A 625 -2.74 26.76 0.86
C PRO A 625 -3.92 26.88 1.83
N ARG A 626 -4.56 25.74 2.09
CA ARG A 626 -5.58 25.60 3.13
C ARG A 626 -5.10 24.71 4.26
N TYR A 627 -5.66 24.94 5.44
CA TYR A 627 -5.17 24.35 6.69
C TYR A 627 -6.30 23.68 7.46
N GLY A 628 -5.97 22.57 8.11
CA GLY A 628 -6.89 21.80 8.93
C GLY A 628 -6.20 21.35 10.21
N VAL A 629 -7.00 20.92 11.19
CA VAL A 629 -6.50 20.49 12.50
C VAL A 629 -7.28 19.26 12.92
N ILE A 630 -6.56 18.20 13.27
CA ILE A 630 -7.13 16.97 13.81
C ILE A 630 -6.67 16.85 15.27
N ARG A 631 -7.61 16.67 16.18
CA ARG A 631 -7.34 16.37 17.59
C ARG A 631 -7.35 14.88 17.82
N ILE A 632 -6.38 14.38 18.56
CA ILE A 632 -6.31 13.00 19.04
C ILE A 632 -6.40 13.01 20.56
N ARG A 633 -7.30 12.18 21.09
CA ARG A 633 -7.37 11.85 22.52
C ARG A 633 -7.13 10.37 22.69
N TYR A 634 -6.24 10.03 23.60
CA TYR A 634 -5.91 8.65 23.91
C TYR A 634 -5.58 8.50 25.39
N CYS A 635 -5.80 7.31 25.94
CA CYS A 635 -5.39 7.03 27.31
C CYS A 635 -3.95 6.50 27.38
N ALA A 636 -3.33 6.64 28.54
CA ALA A 636 -2.08 5.97 28.88
C ALA A 636 -2.19 5.51 30.34
N GLY A 637 -2.55 4.24 30.53
CA GLY A 637 -2.99 3.75 31.84
C GLY A 637 -4.35 4.34 32.22
N THR A 638 -4.50 4.71 33.49
CA THR A 638 -5.75 5.29 34.05
C THR A 638 -5.95 6.77 33.73
N TYR A 639 -5.14 7.37 32.86
CA TYR A 639 -5.19 8.80 32.55
C TYR A 639 -5.42 9.03 31.05
N VAL A 640 -6.39 9.89 30.73
CA VAL A 640 -6.48 10.49 29.39
C VAL A 640 -5.32 11.48 29.26
N LYS A 641 -4.55 11.38 28.17
CA LYS A 641 -3.49 12.34 27.88
C LYS A 641 -4.07 13.68 27.44
N ASP A 642 -3.26 14.73 27.56
CA ASP A 642 -3.58 16.04 27.00
C ASP A 642 -3.86 15.92 25.49
N ASP A 643 -4.67 16.85 24.98
CA ASP A 643 -5.06 16.85 23.58
C ASP A 643 -3.83 16.93 22.67
N HIS A 644 -3.64 15.93 21.81
CA HIS A 644 -2.60 15.93 20.79
C HIS A 644 -3.17 16.42 19.47
N TYR A 645 -2.39 17.19 18.71
CA TYR A 645 -2.87 17.84 17.49
C TYR A 645 -2.02 17.50 16.27
N ILE A 646 -2.68 17.20 15.16
CA ILE A 646 -2.09 17.08 13.83
C ILE A 646 -2.52 18.30 13.03
N TYR A 647 -1.55 19.12 12.62
CA TYR A 647 -1.77 20.24 11.72
C TYR A 647 -1.64 19.80 10.27
N VAL A 648 -2.71 19.95 9.51
CA VAL A 648 -2.78 19.52 8.11
C VAL A 648 -2.65 20.72 7.20
N ARG A 649 -1.81 20.61 6.17
CA ARG A 649 -1.66 21.59 5.10
C ARG A 649 -1.92 20.93 3.75
N GLN A 650 -2.77 21.55 2.92
CA GLN A 650 -2.84 21.24 1.50
C GLN A 650 -2.38 22.46 0.69
N GLY A 651 -1.42 22.26 -0.21
CA GLY A 651 -0.90 23.30 -1.11
C GLY A 651 0.60 23.56 -0.95
N GLU A 652 1.26 23.73 -2.10
CA GLU A 652 2.71 23.89 -2.25
C GLU A 652 3.19 25.34 -2.22
N ALA A 653 2.28 26.29 -2.48
CA ALA A 653 2.59 27.72 -2.50
C ALA A 653 3.17 28.18 -1.15
N ASP A 654 4.08 29.15 -1.22
CA ASP A 654 4.59 29.85 -0.04
C ASP A 654 3.48 30.58 0.71
N ALA A 655 3.57 30.67 2.05
CA ALA A 655 2.54 31.32 2.86
C ALA A 655 3.09 31.99 4.11
N TYR A 656 2.36 32.98 4.63
CA TYR A 656 2.61 33.59 5.93
C TYR A 656 2.11 32.67 7.04
N ILE A 657 2.91 32.48 8.09
CA ILE A 657 2.41 31.93 9.36
C ILE A 657 1.96 33.09 10.24
N TYR A 658 2.83 34.09 10.38
CA TYR A 658 2.52 35.41 10.93
C TYR A 658 2.96 36.50 9.94
N GLN A 659 2.24 37.62 9.95
CA GLN A 659 2.55 38.80 9.15
C GLN A 659 2.61 40.02 10.07
N ASN A 660 3.68 40.10 10.87
CA ASN A 660 3.84 41.11 11.91
C ASN A 660 4.25 42.49 11.35
N ASN A 661 4.97 42.52 10.22
CA ASN A 661 5.43 43.76 9.62
C ASN A 661 5.71 43.60 8.10
N SER A 662 6.29 44.63 7.49
CA SER A 662 6.68 44.64 6.06
C SER A 662 7.87 43.74 5.72
N TYR A 663 8.62 43.26 6.71
CA TYR A 663 9.71 42.29 6.55
C TYR A 663 9.23 40.85 6.78
N SER A 664 7.98 40.63 7.19
CA SER A 664 7.42 39.28 7.13
C SER A 664 7.45 38.79 5.68
N ARG A 665 7.75 37.50 5.50
CA ARG A 665 7.81 36.82 4.21
C ARG A 665 6.97 35.57 4.21
N LYS A 666 6.47 35.22 3.03
CA LYS A 666 5.90 33.91 2.78
C LYS A 666 7.03 32.87 2.77
N ILE A 667 6.86 31.79 3.53
CA ILE A 667 7.87 30.74 3.71
C ILE A 667 7.52 29.54 2.83
N SER A 668 8.52 28.99 2.13
CA SER A 668 8.37 27.75 1.37
C SER A 668 8.08 26.55 2.29
N PRO A 669 7.11 25.67 1.97
CA PRO A 669 6.91 24.45 2.75
C PRO A 669 8.00 23.39 2.54
N PHE A 670 8.97 23.61 1.63
CA PHE A 670 10.03 22.66 1.32
C PHE A 670 11.44 23.14 1.71
N ASN A 671 12.29 22.21 2.17
CA ASN A 671 13.72 22.45 2.29
C ASN A 671 14.39 22.54 0.91
N LEU A 672 15.53 23.24 0.87
CA LEU A 672 16.35 23.31 -0.34
C LEU A 672 17.30 22.09 -0.42
N THR A 673 17.54 21.61 -1.63
CA THR A 673 18.56 20.59 -1.94
C THR A 673 19.36 20.97 -3.19
N ALA A 674 20.53 20.35 -3.35
CA ALA A 674 21.31 20.47 -4.57
C ALA A 674 20.65 19.67 -5.69
N ARG A 675 20.73 20.18 -6.93
CA ARG A 675 20.08 19.57 -8.09
C ARG A 675 20.56 18.13 -8.35
N GLU A 676 21.83 17.84 -8.10
CA GLU A 676 22.42 16.51 -8.25
C GLU A 676 21.81 15.51 -7.27
N TYR A 677 21.65 15.91 -6.01
CA TYR A 677 21.01 15.06 -5.00
C TYR A 677 19.52 14.85 -5.29
N ARG A 678 18.84 15.87 -5.85
CA ARG A 678 17.45 15.72 -6.31
C ARG A 678 17.32 14.77 -7.50
N ASN A 679 18.23 14.87 -8.46
CA ASN A 679 18.19 14.07 -9.70
C ASN A 679 18.73 12.65 -9.52
N ASN A 680 19.59 12.43 -8.52
CA ASN A 680 20.17 11.13 -8.22
C ASN A 680 20.12 10.82 -6.71
N PRO A 681 18.93 10.59 -6.16
CA PRO A 681 18.71 10.47 -4.72
C PRO A 681 19.45 9.28 -4.09
N ALA A 682 19.68 8.21 -4.85
CA ALA A 682 20.39 7.01 -4.41
C ALA A 682 21.91 7.21 -4.28
N THR A 683 22.46 8.38 -4.64
CA THR A 683 23.91 8.62 -4.54
C THR A 683 24.40 8.65 -3.10
N THR A 684 25.01 7.55 -2.69
CA THR A 684 25.88 7.45 -1.49
C THR A 684 27.29 7.97 -1.77
N ASP A 685 27.70 7.94 -3.05
CA ASP A 685 29.10 8.13 -3.50
C ASP A 685 29.57 9.58 -3.55
N ILE A 686 28.67 10.54 -3.31
CA ILE A 686 29.00 11.97 -3.27
C ILE A 686 28.69 12.51 -1.86
N PRO A 687 29.53 12.22 -0.84
CA PRO A 687 29.36 12.76 0.52
C PRO A 687 29.26 14.29 0.55
N GLN A 688 29.87 14.95 -0.45
CA GLN A 688 29.84 16.39 -0.66
C GLN A 688 30.03 16.72 -2.15
N LEU A 689 29.29 17.71 -2.64
CA LEU A 689 29.56 18.35 -3.93
C LEU A 689 30.60 19.46 -3.71
N LYS A 690 31.72 19.38 -4.43
CA LYS A 690 32.83 20.35 -4.34
C LYS A 690 33.22 20.91 -5.72
N SER A 691 33.47 22.21 -5.78
CA SER A 691 34.28 22.82 -6.84
C SER A 691 35.75 22.67 -6.44
N GLN A 692 36.45 21.65 -6.97
CA GLN A 692 37.88 21.49 -6.64
C GLN A 692 38.80 22.33 -7.54
N TYR A 693 38.36 22.74 -8.74
CA TYR A 693 39.20 23.50 -9.68
C TYR A 693 38.35 24.40 -10.60
N GLY A 694 38.15 25.66 -10.20
CA GLY A 694 37.88 26.76 -11.14
C GLY A 694 36.49 26.88 -11.78
N GLY A 695 35.43 26.25 -11.24
CA GLY A 695 34.05 26.47 -11.71
C GLY A 695 33.03 26.26 -10.60
N ASP A 696 32.05 27.15 -10.47
CA ASP A 696 31.00 27.06 -9.44
C ASP A 696 30.09 25.85 -9.70
N ALA A 697 30.40 24.72 -9.05
CA ALA A 697 29.59 23.50 -9.13
C ALA A 697 28.17 23.69 -8.54
N LEU A 698 27.96 24.74 -7.74
CA LEU A 698 26.70 24.99 -7.05
C LEU A 698 26.00 26.27 -7.48
N GLY A 699 26.48 27.03 -8.49
CA GLY A 699 25.84 28.20 -9.14
C GLY A 699 25.17 29.28 -8.26
N THR A 700 24.92 30.48 -8.79
CA THR A 700 23.91 31.38 -8.18
C THR A 700 22.50 30.87 -8.52
N ASN A 701 21.58 30.81 -7.54
CA ASN A 701 20.21 30.29 -7.67
C ASN A 701 20.10 28.83 -8.13
N TYR A 702 21.05 27.99 -7.75
CA TYR A 702 21.15 26.61 -8.23
C TYR A 702 20.29 25.60 -7.46
N GLY A 703 19.94 25.91 -6.23
CA GLY A 703 19.18 25.02 -5.38
C GLY A 703 17.80 24.73 -5.96
N THR A 704 17.28 23.56 -5.63
CA THR A 704 15.91 23.14 -5.96
C THR A 704 15.23 22.66 -4.69
N PHE A 705 13.91 22.78 -4.62
CA PHE A 705 13.16 22.24 -3.48
C PHE A 705 13.14 20.71 -3.50
N VAL A 706 13.13 20.13 -2.30
CA VAL A 706 12.82 18.71 -2.09
C VAL A 706 11.39 18.39 -2.52
N GLU A 707 11.04 17.11 -2.63
CA GLU A 707 9.68 16.71 -3.02
C GLU A 707 8.69 16.78 -1.86
N PHE A 708 9.17 16.47 -0.66
CA PHE A 708 8.34 16.29 0.52
C PHE A 708 8.88 17.14 1.67
N PRO A 709 8.02 17.84 2.44
CA PRO A 709 8.47 18.72 3.52
C PRO A 709 9.32 18.02 4.60
N SER A 710 9.13 16.72 4.81
CA SER A 710 9.91 15.94 5.78
C SER A 710 11.35 15.66 5.35
N GLN A 711 11.65 15.77 4.05
CA GLN A 711 12.98 15.52 3.51
C GLN A 711 13.97 16.59 4.00
N ALA A 712 15.15 16.13 4.43
CA ALA A 712 16.20 16.99 4.95
C ALA A 712 16.65 18.07 3.97
N GLY A 713 16.71 17.71 2.67
CA GLY A 713 17.42 18.49 1.67
C GLY A 713 18.94 18.44 1.89
N ALA A 714 19.68 19.16 1.05
CA ALA A 714 21.13 19.23 1.19
C ALA A 714 21.51 20.19 2.32
N MET A 715 22.65 19.94 2.95
CA MET A 715 23.21 20.87 3.93
C MET A 715 24.26 21.73 3.25
N PHE A 716 24.06 23.05 3.24
CA PHE A 716 24.90 24.00 2.54
C PHE A 716 25.83 24.75 3.49
N GLN A 717 27.05 25.01 3.04
CA GLN A 717 27.94 25.95 3.70
C GLN A 717 27.61 27.38 3.24
N TRP A 718 27.62 28.35 4.16
CA TRP A 718 27.19 29.73 3.87
C TRP A 718 28.04 30.44 2.79
N GLY A 719 29.36 30.25 2.82
CA GLY A 719 30.30 30.80 1.83
C GLY A 719 31.59 31.29 2.48
N GLN A 720 32.76 31.00 1.87
CA GLN A 720 34.06 31.33 2.48
C GLN A 720 35.11 31.86 1.50
N ASN A 721 35.94 32.80 2.00
CA ASN A 721 37.08 33.40 1.32
C ASN A 721 38.38 32.61 1.59
N ARG A 722 39.34 32.59 0.65
CA ARG A 722 40.67 31.96 0.81
C ARG A 722 41.74 32.99 0.46
N ILE A 723 42.56 33.36 1.44
CA ILE A 723 43.31 34.64 1.41
C ILE A 723 44.63 34.55 0.63
N ASP A 724 45.21 33.36 0.39
CA ASP A 724 46.66 33.31 0.15
C ASP A 724 47.15 32.74 -1.19
N LYS A 725 46.33 32.51 -2.23
CA LYS A 725 46.83 32.03 -3.54
C LYS A 725 46.12 32.64 -4.75
N PRO A 726 46.81 32.87 -5.89
CA PRO A 726 46.23 33.34 -7.15
C PRO A 726 45.41 32.25 -7.87
N TYR A 727 44.60 31.50 -7.12
CA TYR A 727 43.48 30.73 -7.66
C TYR A 727 42.21 31.50 -7.31
N THR A 728 41.67 32.14 -8.34
CA THR A 728 40.30 32.65 -8.38
C THR A 728 39.30 31.58 -7.90
N ASN A 729 38.44 31.97 -6.96
CA ASN A 729 37.09 31.46 -6.64
C ASN A 729 36.93 31.12 -5.15
N TYR A 730 36.05 31.87 -4.50
CA TYR A 730 35.28 31.44 -3.33
C TYR A 730 34.80 29.99 -3.49
N TYR A 731 34.71 29.24 -2.39
CA TYR A 731 34.15 27.88 -2.45
C TYR A 731 32.99 27.68 -1.47
N ARG A 732 31.98 26.95 -1.95
CA ARG A 732 30.76 26.55 -1.26
C ARG A 732 30.58 25.05 -1.41
N ARG A 733 30.02 24.40 -0.38
CA ARG A 733 29.78 22.96 -0.35
C ARG A 733 28.31 22.67 -0.10
N ALA A 734 27.83 21.60 -0.71
CA ALA A 734 26.57 20.96 -0.38
C ALA A 734 26.90 19.55 0.08
N TYR A 735 26.42 19.19 1.25
CA TYR A 735 26.67 17.90 1.88
C TYR A 735 25.43 17.02 1.78
N ASN A 736 25.67 15.72 1.60
CA ASN A 736 24.61 14.73 1.66
C ASN A 736 24.05 14.67 3.11
N PRO A 737 22.72 14.69 3.29
CA PRO A 737 22.08 14.75 4.60
C PRO A 737 22.13 13.45 5.44
N SER A 738 22.45 12.29 4.86
CA SER A 738 22.36 10.98 5.55
C SER A 738 23.68 10.29 5.84
N ASN A 739 24.75 10.71 5.16
CA ASN A 739 26.08 10.13 5.34
C ASN A 739 26.74 10.67 6.61
N ASP A 740 27.64 9.90 7.20
CA ASP A 740 28.34 10.31 8.42
C ASP A 740 29.50 11.28 8.10
N ALA A 741 30.58 10.77 7.52
CA ALA A 741 31.80 11.52 7.20
C ALA A 741 32.28 11.24 5.75
N VAL A 742 33.17 12.08 5.23
CA VAL A 742 33.82 11.85 3.93
C VAL A 742 34.82 10.70 4.07
N VAL A 743 34.53 9.54 3.49
CA VAL A 743 35.49 8.42 3.39
C VAL A 743 36.61 8.84 2.43
N GLY A 744 37.88 8.83 2.88
CA GLY A 744 39.03 9.03 1.99
C GLY A 744 39.99 10.19 2.31
N GLY A 745 39.91 10.78 3.50
CA GLY A 745 41.10 11.43 4.06
C GLY A 745 41.59 12.74 3.44
N ASP A 746 40.68 13.63 2.99
CA ASP A 746 40.93 15.09 2.87
C ASP A 746 41.08 15.69 4.31
N THR A 747 42.04 15.12 5.03
CA THR A 747 42.27 15.16 6.47
C THR A 747 42.89 16.48 6.88
N GLY A 748 42.21 17.26 7.72
CA GLY A 748 42.81 18.27 8.60
C GLY A 748 43.41 19.53 7.96
N TRP A 749 43.93 19.49 6.74
CA TRP A 749 44.60 20.63 6.07
C TRP A 749 43.67 21.82 5.85
N PHE A 750 42.39 21.57 5.64
CA PHE A 750 41.41 22.65 5.46
C PHE A 750 41.01 23.29 6.76
N MET A 751 41.01 22.61 7.91
CA MET A 751 40.69 23.25 9.19
C MET A 751 41.73 24.28 9.61
N SER A 752 43.01 24.06 9.28
CA SER A 752 44.03 25.09 9.46
C SER A 752 43.84 26.29 8.54
N GLU A 753 43.25 26.14 7.34
CA GLU A 753 43.02 27.24 6.39
C GLU A 753 41.60 27.87 6.45
N LEU A 754 40.61 27.15 6.98
CA LEU A 754 39.20 27.54 7.22
C LEU A 754 39.05 28.35 8.51
N GLN A 755 40.09 28.37 9.35
CA GLN A 755 40.19 29.38 10.39
C GLN A 755 40.22 30.71 9.64
N PHE A 756 39.17 31.52 9.80
CA PHE A 756 39.25 32.96 9.57
C PHE A 756 40.40 33.47 10.44
N TYR A 757 41.63 33.37 9.92
CA TYR A 757 42.86 33.54 10.68
C TYR A 757 42.78 34.90 11.36
N GLY A 758 42.74 34.87 12.69
CA GLY A 758 42.70 36.05 13.53
C GLY A 758 43.89 36.97 13.23
N ALA A 759 43.67 38.26 13.51
CA ALA A 759 44.66 39.31 13.69
C ALA A 759 46.02 39.11 12.96
N GLY A 760 46.05 39.27 11.63
CA GLY A 760 47.34 39.34 10.92
C GLY A 760 47.32 39.40 9.40
N ASN A 761 46.32 38.80 8.73
CA ASN A 761 46.39 38.53 7.27
C ASN A 761 45.44 39.37 6.38
N GLY A 762 44.71 40.35 6.92
CA GLY A 762 43.85 41.24 6.11
C GLY A 762 42.49 40.69 5.68
N SER A 763 41.97 39.66 6.39
CA SER A 763 40.66 39.04 6.16
C SER A 763 39.50 40.02 6.42
N LYS A 764 38.64 40.27 5.43
CA LYS A 764 37.43 41.08 5.58
C LYS A 764 36.24 40.25 6.05
N THR A 765 35.33 40.86 6.81
CA THR A 765 34.10 40.20 7.25
C THR A 765 33.08 40.21 6.11
N PRO A 766 32.52 39.05 5.72
CA PRO A 766 31.58 38.98 4.62
C PRO A 766 30.24 39.65 4.98
N ILE A 767 29.66 40.39 4.03
CA ILE A 767 28.34 41.03 4.14
C ILE A 767 27.50 40.64 2.92
N TRP A 768 26.25 40.24 3.17
CA TRP A 768 25.41 39.60 2.16
C TRP A 768 25.04 40.53 1.01
N ASP A 769 24.49 41.70 1.32
CA ASP A 769 24.07 42.67 0.32
C ASP A 769 25.17 43.70 0.03
N GLU A 770 24.88 44.57 -0.94
CA GLU A 770 25.75 45.68 -1.33
C GLU A 770 25.98 46.66 -0.17
N LYS A 771 27.06 47.42 -0.26
CA LYS A 771 27.41 48.39 0.78
C LYS A 771 26.31 49.46 0.97
N PRO A 772 26.11 49.96 2.19
CA PRO A 772 25.27 51.14 2.42
C PRO A 772 25.83 52.38 1.70
N ASP A 773 24.95 53.24 1.20
CA ASP A 773 25.34 54.43 0.42
C ASP A 773 26.19 55.45 1.21
N THR A 774 26.03 55.51 2.54
CA THR A 774 26.66 56.57 3.36
C THR A 774 27.81 56.10 4.25
N ASP A 775 27.94 54.81 4.60
CA ASP A 775 28.79 54.40 5.75
C ASP A 775 29.44 53.00 5.62
N GLY A 776 29.66 52.48 4.41
CA GLY A 776 30.31 51.18 4.20
C GLY A 776 31.84 51.22 4.33
N ASP A 777 32.42 50.44 5.26
CA ASP A 777 33.87 50.30 5.42
C ASP A 777 34.42 49.08 4.66
N GLU A 778 34.79 49.28 3.41
CA GLU A 778 35.40 48.25 2.57
C GLU A 778 36.79 47.81 3.04
N THR A 779 37.41 48.46 4.03
CA THR A 779 38.67 47.97 4.63
C THR A 779 38.42 46.85 5.64
N VAL A 780 37.22 46.81 6.22
CA VAL A 780 36.78 45.82 7.22
C VAL A 780 35.83 44.79 6.63
N TYR A 781 34.98 45.18 5.68
CA TYR A 781 33.89 44.37 5.14
C TYR A 781 34.04 44.07 3.66
N ASP A 782 33.58 42.89 3.26
CA ASP A 782 33.51 42.41 1.89
C ASP A 782 32.03 42.21 1.51
N TYR A 783 31.51 43.13 0.69
CA TYR A 783 30.08 43.26 0.40
C TYR A 783 29.63 42.42 -0.81
N ASN A 784 28.32 42.28 -0.97
CA ASN A 784 27.68 41.65 -2.13
C ASN A 784 27.94 40.14 -2.27
N TYR A 785 27.97 39.41 -1.15
CA TYR A 785 28.06 37.94 -1.15
C TYR A 785 26.86 37.30 -1.86
N LYS A 786 25.68 37.90 -1.78
CA LYS A 786 24.45 37.43 -2.44
C LYS A 786 24.64 37.13 -3.92
N ALA A 787 25.40 37.96 -4.65
CA ALA A 787 25.64 37.78 -6.08
C ALA A 787 26.29 36.42 -6.42
N GLN A 788 27.02 35.82 -5.48
CA GLN A 788 27.74 34.57 -5.68
C GLN A 788 27.17 33.41 -4.87
N PHE A 789 26.61 33.67 -3.69
CA PHE A 789 26.24 32.64 -2.72
C PHE A 789 24.75 32.40 -2.57
N GLU A 790 23.88 33.21 -3.18
CA GLU A 790 22.44 32.95 -3.16
C GLU A 790 22.14 31.58 -3.79
N LEU A 791 21.49 30.72 -3.01
CA LEU A 791 21.19 29.33 -3.37
C LEU A 791 19.73 29.15 -3.72
N CYS A 792 18.84 29.96 -3.15
CA CYS A 792 17.41 29.85 -3.37
C CYS A 792 17.09 30.05 -4.86
N PRO A 793 16.13 29.30 -5.40
CA PRO A 793 15.75 29.43 -6.80
C PRO A 793 15.16 30.82 -7.07
N LYS A 794 15.16 31.22 -8.35
CA LYS A 794 14.57 32.50 -8.78
C LYS A 794 13.14 32.67 -8.23
N GLY A 795 12.84 33.88 -7.74
CA GLY A 795 11.60 34.21 -7.04
C GLY A 795 11.68 34.02 -5.52
N TYR A 796 12.76 33.42 -5.02
CA TYR A 796 13.04 33.25 -3.60
C TYR A 796 14.45 33.78 -3.26
N HIS A 797 14.71 33.98 -1.98
CA HIS A 797 16.03 34.33 -1.45
C HIS A 797 16.29 33.66 -0.10
N THR A 798 17.56 33.67 0.31
CA THR A 798 18.01 33.26 1.63
C THR A 798 17.49 34.25 2.67
N PRO A 799 16.72 33.82 3.69
CA PRO A 799 16.07 34.73 4.61
C PRO A 799 17.07 35.43 5.53
N SER A 800 16.74 36.64 5.97
CA SER A 800 17.53 37.42 6.92
C SER A 800 17.14 37.19 8.39
N ASP A 801 18.09 37.43 9.29
CA ASP A 801 17.91 37.57 10.74
C ASP A 801 18.53 38.87 11.25
N GLY A 802 18.08 39.98 10.66
CA GLY A 802 18.63 41.33 10.87
C GLY A 802 19.09 41.96 9.55
N PRO A 803 19.66 43.18 9.57
CA PRO A 803 20.10 43.84 8.35
C PRO A 803 21.16 43.00 7.60
N THR A 804 21.14 43.07 6.27
CA THR A 804 21.97 42.24 5.36
C THR A 804 23.09 43.02 4.67
N ASN A 805 23.07 44.35 4.75
CA ASN A 805 24.08 45.27 4.23
C ASN A 805 25.06 45.78 5.30
N GLN A 806 24.96 45.29 6.53
CA GLN A 806 25.83 45.63 7.66
C GLN A 806 25.81 44.50 8.69
N LEU A 807 26.60 44.62 9.78
CA LEU A 807 26.51 43.68 10.89
C LEU A 807 25.14 43.75 11.58
N ALA A 808 24.52 42.60 11.76
CA ALA A 808 23.32 42.42 12.54
C ALA A 808 23.69 42.03 13.98
N TYR A 809 23.38 42.89 14.95
CA TYR A 809 23.52 42.62 16.38
C TYR A 809 22.23 42.04 16.95
N ASN A 810 21.09 42.47 16.42
CA ASN A 810 19.76 41.92 16.68
C ASN A 810 19.47 41.71 18.18
N GLY A 811 19.78 42.70 19.02
CA GLY A 811 19.60 42.65 20.48
C GLY A 811 20.70 43.41 21.25
N PRO A 812 20.74 43.29 22.59
CA PRO A 812 21.78 43.89 23.41
C PRO A 812 23.16 43.38 23.00
N TYR A 813 24.17 44.25 22.99
CA TYR A 813 25.56 43.89 22.67
C TYR A 813 26.56 44.69 23.54
N PRO A 814 27.67 44.10 24.01
CA PRO A 814 28.11 42.71 23.83
C PRO A 814 27.26 41.71 24.62
N ASN A 815 26.96 40.54 24.04
CA ASN A 815 26.07 39.51 24.62
C ASN A 815 26.69 38.11 24.72
N ILE A 816 28.01 37.99 24.51
CA ILE A 816 28.75 36.75 24.71
C ILE A 816 29.64 36.82 25.95
N TYR A 817 29.46 35.81 26.80
CA TYR A 817 30.16 35.64 28.07
C TYR A 817 31.45 34.84 27.85
N ALA A 818 32.61 35.44 28.14
CA ALA A 818 33.90 34.78 28.02
C ALA A 818 34.05 33.69 29.10
N THR A 819 34.36 32.47 28.68
CA THR A 819 34.47 31.28 29.55
C THR A 819 35.91 30.85 29.84
N GLY A 820 36.91 31.54 29.29
CA GLY A 820 38.34 31.23 29.45
C GLY A 820 39.26 32.43 29.24
N GLY A 821 40.51 32.32 29.70
CA GLY A 821 41.53 33.39 29.59
C GLY A 821 41.37 34.54 30.60
N THR A 822 42.11 35.64 30.38
CA THR A 822 42.15 36.84 31.25
C THR A 822 40.77 37.49 31.45
N TYR A 823 39.82 37.23 30.55
CA TYR A 823 38.49 37.84 30.53
C TYR A 823 37.38 36.88 31.00
N SER A 824 37.73 35.70 31.50
CA SER A 824 36.74 34.73 32.01
C SER A 824 35.81 35.37 33.04
N GLY A 825 34.50 35.17 32.86
CA GLY A 825 33.48 35.73 33.73
C GLY A 825 32.95 37.11 33.31
N LYS A 826 33.24 37.56 32.09
CA LYS A 826 32.87 38.91 31.59
C LYS A 826 32.26 38.84 30.19
N PHE A 827 31.35 39.75 29.88
CA PHE A 827 30.95 40.05 28.51
C PHE A 827 32.03 40.91 27.85
N VAL A 828 32.42 40.57 26.62
CA VAL A 828 33.48 41.26 25.89
C VAL A 828 33.04 41.64 24.49
N ASP A 829 33.38 42.86 24.08
CA ASP A 829 33.36 43.25 22.68
C ASP A 829 34.64 42.74 22.01
N VAL A 830 34.49 42.14 20.84
CA VAL A 830 35.58 41.58 20.05
C VAL A 830 35.47 42.13 18.65
N ASN A 831 36.53 42.80 18.22
CA ASN A 831 36.56 43.39 16.89
C ASN A 831 36.66 42.33 15.78
N HIS A 832 36.55 42.76 14.52
CA HIS A 832 36.62 41.87 13.35
C HIS A 832 37.96 41.08 13.23
N LEU A 833 39.03 41.52 13.91
CA LEU A 833 40.33 40.84 13.96
C LEU A 833 40.42 39.78 15.07
N GLY A 834 39.38 39.64 15.91
CA GLY A 834 39.39 38.74 17.06
C GLY A 834 40.10 39.33 18.29
N ALA A 835 40.40 40.63 18.30
CA ALA A 835 41.00 41.29 19.46
C ALA A 835 39.91 41.81 20.40
N VAL A 836 40.07 41.52 21.69
CA VAL A 836 39.20 42.03 22.77
C VAL A 836 39.47 43.50 22.97
N GLU A 837 38.43 44.33 22.92
CA GLU A 837 38.56 45.76 23.13
C GLU A 837 38.72 46.08 24.63
N ALA A 838 39.80 46.80 24.97
CA ALA A 838 40.23 47.00 26.37
C ALA A 838 39.27 47.86 27.21
N ASP A 839 38.41 48.67 26.57
CA ASP A 839 37.44 49.53 27.25
C ASP A 839 36.23 48.78 27.83
N TYR A 840 36.00 47.51 27.43
CA TYR A 840 34.88 46.68 27.91
C TYR A 840 35.22 45.77 29.10
N VAL A 841 36.38 45.97 29.75
CA VAL A 841 36.97 45.05 30.75
C VAL A 841 36.42 45.25 32.18
N THR A 842 35.53 46.21 32.44
CA THR A 842 35.20 46.69 33.80
C THR A 842 33.85 46.22 34.39
N GLY A 843 33.15 45.25 33.78
CA GLY A 843 32.04 44.53 34.43
C GLY A 843 30.75 45.33 34.68
N PHE A 844 30.66 46.57 34.17
CA PHE A 844 29.47 47.44 34.27
C PHE A 844 29.26 48.31 33.01
N ALA A 845 29.85 47.94 31.86
CA ALA A 845 29.70 48.74 30.63
C ALA A 845 28.26 48.64 30.09
N PRO A 846 27.65 49.75 29.63
CA PRO A 846 26.30 49.74 29.08
C PRO A 846 26.25 48.88 27.82
N HIS A 847 25.30 47.95 27.76
CA HIS A 847 24.97 47.28 26.50
C HIS A 847 24.49 48.33 25.50
N SER A 848 25.07 48.34 24.31
CA SER A 848 24.46 49.03 23.18
C SER A 848 23.23 48.23 22.78
N GLU A 849 22.08 48.90 22.71
CA GLU A 849 20.82 48.26 22.38
C GLU A 849 20.55 48.29 20.89
N TYR A 850 20.50 47.10 20.29
CA TYR A 850 20.19 46.90 18.88
C TYR A 850 18.92 46.07 18.67
N SER A 851 18.06 45.97 19.69
CA SER A 851 16.81 45.21 19.59
C SER A 851 15.89 45.68 18.46
N ASP A 852 15.95 46.96 18.07
CA ASP A 852 15.19 47.49 16.94
C ASP A 852 15.55 46.83 15.60
N GLN A 853 16.74 46.24 15.48
CA GLN A 853 17.15 45.52 14.28
C GLN A 853 16.33 44.25 14.02
N ILE A 854 15.57 43.75 15.01
CA ILE A 854 14.67 42.62 14.83
C ILE A 854 13.62 42.88 13.74
N VAL A 855 13.31 44.15 13.46
CA VAL A 855 12.37 44.53 12.40
C VAL A 855 12.82 43.98 11.05
N PHE A 856 14.14 43.84 10.83
CA PHE A 856 14.76 43.32 9.61
C PHE A 856 14.91 41.79 9.60
N SER A 857 14.44 41.06 10.62
CA SER A 857 14.54 39.60 10.66
C SER A 857 13.34 38.95 9.98
N GLU A 858 13.48 38.57 8.71
CA GLU A 858 12.40 37.92 7.96
C GLU A 858 11.92 36.64 8.65
N LEU A 859 12.81 35.81 9.21
CA LEU A 859 12.39 34.59 9.90
C LEU A 859 11.56 34.87 11.15
N ARG A 860 12.02 35.75 12.04
CA ARG A 860 11.31 36.03 13.29
C ARG A 860 9.98 36.72 13.03
N GLN A 861 9.94 37.65 12.08
CA GLN A 861 8.72 38.35 11.70
C GLN A 861 7.69 37.45 11.01
N SER A 862 8.11 36.31 10.46
CA SER A 862 7.24 35.38 9.73
C SER A 862 6.78 34.18 10.56
N LEU A 863 7.56 33.76 11.56
CA LEU A 863 7.33 32.55 12.34
C LEU A 863 6.77 32.81 13.75
N PHE A 864 7.06 33.95 14.36
CA PHE A 864 6.71 34.24 15.74
C PHE A 864 5.41 35.03 15.81
N LYS A 865 4.57 34.72 16.81
CA LYS A 865 3.45 35.58 17.20
C LYS A 865 3.94 36.89 17.77
N THR A 866 4.98 36.82 18.61
CA THR A 866 5.69 37.97 19.16
C THR A 866 7.18 37.82 18.87
N PRO A 867 7.73 38.51 17.84
CA PRO A 867 9.14 38.43 17.50
C PRO A 867 10.05 38.77 18.69
N LEU A 868 11.01 37.90 19.00
CA LEU A 868 11.94 38.07 20.13
C LEU A 868 13.32 38.51 19.63
N SER A 869 13.90 39.58 20.19
CA SER A 869 15.25 40.06 19.82
C SER A 869 16.31 39.35 20.65
N GLY A 870 17.49 39.10 20.08
CA GLY A 870 18.65 38.58 20.79
C GLY A 870 19.07 37.19 20.31
N SER A 871 20.22 36.74 20.81
CA SER A 871 20.68 35.37 20.66
C SER A 871 20.34 34.55 21.88
N ASN A 872 20.05 33.26 21.70
CA ASN A 872 19.96 32.31 22.79
C ASN A 872 21.19 31.38 22.84
N ASN A 873 22.31 31.94 23.28
CA ASN A 873 23.52 31.18 23.51
C ASN A 873 23.50 30.51 24.90
N VAL A 874 23.99 29.27 24.95
CA VAL A 874 24.20 28.52 26.20
C VAL A 874 25.70 28.44 26.45
N ALA A 875 26.16 29.00 27.57
CA ALA A 875 27.57 29.00 27.97
C ALA A 875 27.78 28.09 29.19
N ARG A 876 28.71 27.14 29.09
CA ARG A 876 29.17 26.35 30.24
C ARG A 876 30.21 27.17 31.01
N VAL A 877 29.86 27.61 32.22
CA VAL A 877 30.78 28.33 33.09
C VAL A 877 31.45 27.31 34.02
N LYS A 878 32.77 27.17 33.85
CA LYS A 878 33.61 26.38 34.75
C LYS A 878 33.99 27.23 35.95
N ASN A 879 33.54 26.87 37.14
CA ASN A 879 33.94 27.54 38.35
C ASN A 879 35.24 26.90 38.88
N ASN A 880 36.37 27.59 38.76
CA ASN A 880 37.66 27.06 39.22
C ASN A 880 37.76 26.92 40.76
N ASN A 881 36.78 27.42 41.52
CA ASN A 881 36.76 27.41 42.99
C ASN A 881 35.72 26.45 43.61
N VAL A 882 34.85 25.82 42.81
CA VAL A 882 33.83 24.87 43.27
C VAL A 882 33.73 23.74 42.26
N SER A 883 33.60 22.48 42.69
CA SER A 883 33.65 21.29 41.81
C SER A 883 32.42 21.10 40.90
N THR A 884 31.68 22.17 40.60
CA THR A 884 30.43 22.14 39.84
C THR A 884 30.51 23.15 38.70
N ASP A 885 30.39 22.63 37.47
CA ASP A 885 30.17 23.43 36.28
C ASP A 885 28.69 23.84 36.23
N TYR A 886 28.38 25.07 35.82
CA TYR A 886 27.00 25.53 35.66
C TYR A 886 26.75 26.08 34.25
N TRP A 887 25.53 25.95 33.76
CA TRP A 887 25.11 26.46 32.46
C TRP A 887 24.42 27.81 32.59
N VAL A 888 24.86 28.79 31.81
CA VAL A 888 24.23 30.11 31.68
C VAL A 888 23.49 30.15 30.36
N PHE A 889 22.17 30.35 30.42
CA PHE A 889 21.32 30.59 29.27
C PHE A 889 21.19 32.09 29.08
N ASN A 890 21.65 32.61 27.93
CA ASN A 890 21.28 33.96 27.52
C ASN A 890 19.86 33.91 26.94
N THR A 891 18.89 34.54 27.60
CA THR A 891 17.51 34.66 27.10
C THR A 891 17.41 35.91 26.21
N PHE A 892 16.61 35.84 25.14
CA PHE A 892 16.34 36.93 24.21
C PHE A 892 16.30 38.32 24.88
N GLY A 893 17.23 39.20 24.53
CA GLY A 893 17.10 40.64 24.80
C GLY A 893 17.31 41.10 26.25
N ARG A 894 17.83 40.28 27.18
CA ARG A 894 18.01 40.73 28.58
C ARG A 894 19.30 41.51 28.79
N THR A 895 19.17 42.69 29.39
CA THR A 895 20.27 43.60 29.81
C THR A 895 20.62 43.57 31.29
N ASN A 896 19.82 42.90 32.13
CA ASN A 896 19.98 43.02 33.59
C ASN A 896 20.87 41.92 34.20
N TYR A 897 22.04 42.34 34.69
CA TYR A 897 23.13 41.52 35.23
C TYR A 897 22.72 40.65 36.44
N SER A 898 21.78 41.10 37.27
CA SER A 898 21.36 40.38 38.47
C SER A 898 20.43 39.20 38.17
N THR A 899 19.73 39.20 37.04
CA THR A 899 18.83 38.11 36.61
C THR A 899 19.52 37.06 35.74
N ILE A 900 20.56 37.44 34.99
CA ILE A 900 21.45 36.50 34.28
C ILE A 900 22.29 35.69 35.31
N ASN A 901 22.43 36.23 36.52
CA ASN A 901 23.17 35.65 37.65
C ASN A 901 22.32 34.85 38.68
N ASN A 902 21.10 34.42 38.36
CA ASN A 902 20.45 33.39 39.19
C ASN A 902 21.05 31.99 38.86
N VAL A 903 22.36 31.85 39.11
CA VAL A 903 23.25 30.76 38.65
C VAL A 903 23.29 29.55 39.58
N ASP A 904 22.32 29.40 40.50
CA ASP A 904 22.38 28.27 41.44
C ASP A 904 21.60 27.03 40.96
N ASN A 905 20.79 27.13 39.90
CA ASN A 905 19.99 25.99 39.41
C ASN A 905 19.69 26.03 37.90
N GLU A 906 20.32 25.13 37.13
CA GLU A 906 20.13 24.90 35.68
C GLU A 906 18.66 24.68 35.29
N TYR A 907 17.87 24.09 36.19
CA TYR A 907 16.46 23.77 35.92
C TYR A 907 15.56 25.02 35.87
N ASN A 908 15.84 26.02 36.70
CA ASN A 908 15.00 27.23 36.78
C ASN A 908 15.18 28.14 35.56
N SER A 909 16.41 28.26 35.05
CA SER A 909 16.70 29.03 33.84
C SER A 909 16.13 28.38 32.58
N GLN A 910 16.08 27.04 32.54
CA GLN A 910 15.40 26.29 31.50
C GLN A 910 13.88 26.57 31.49
N ILE A 911 13.21 26.50 32.65
CA ILE A 911 11.77 26.77 32.75
C ILE A 911 11.43 28.21 32.30
N GLU A 912 12.21 29.19 32.75
CA GLU A 912 11.98 30.60 32.38
C GLU A 912 12.16 30.82 30.86
N PHE A 913 13.16 30.16 30.26
CA PHE A 913 13.37 30.19 28.82
C PHE A 913 12.19 29.56 28.07
N GLU A 914 11.75 28.36 28.47
CA GLU A 914 10.60 27.67 27.87
C GLU A 914 9.34 28.52 27.93
N SER A 915 9.06 29.14 29.08
CA SER A 915 7.92 30.07 29.24
C SER A 915 7.99 31.22 28.23
N THR A 916 9.14 31.89 28.11
CA THR A 916 9.32 33.03 27.20
C THR A 916 9.09 32.65 25.75
N VAL A 917 9.60 31.49 25.32
CA VAL A 917 9.42 31.01 23.95
C VAL A 917 7.99 30.54 23.71
N ASN A 918 7.40 29.79 24.63
CA ASN A 918 6.03 29.29 24.52
C ASN A 918 4.99 30.42 24.45
N ASP A 919 5.26 31.58 25.09
CA ASP A 919 4.40 32.77 24.98
C ASP A 919 4.53 33.49 23.63
N ALA A 920 5.66 33.31 22.93
CA ALA A 920 6.02 34.05 21.72
C ALA A 920 5.77 33.28 20.43
N ILE A 921 5.72 31.94 20.48
CA ILE A 921 5.56 31.08 19.31
C ILE A 921 4.84 29.78 19.66
N ASN A 922 3.95 29.38 18.77
CA ASN A 922 3.23 28.13 18.86
C ASN A 922 3.93 27.06 18.02
N TYR A 923 4.27 25.93 18.64
CA TYR A 923 4.93 24.83 17.96
C TYR A 923 4.61 23.46 18.57
N THR A 924 4.88 22.40 17.81
CA THR A 924 4.85 21.01 18.28
C THR A 924 5.91 20.18 17.55
N ILE A 925 6.40 19.10 18.16
CA ILE A 925 7.54 18.31 17.67
C ILE A 925 7.13 16.86 17.43
N GLY A 926 7.43 16.33 16.25
CA GLY A 926 7.11 14.95 15.92
C GLY A 926 7.32 14.59 14.45
N TYR A 927 6.66 13.52 14.02
CA TYR A 927 6.64 13.04 12.64
C TYR A 927 5.66 13.84 11.78
N TYR A 928 5.88 13.82 10.47
CA TYR A 928 5.08 14.58 9.52
C TYR A 928 4.66 13.69 8.35
N ALA A 929 3.35 13.44 8.22
CA ALA A 929 2.80 12.53 7.23
C ALA A 929 2.57 13.25 5.89
N ASP A 930 3.52 13.15 4.98
CA ASP A 930 3.52 13.85 3.70
C ASP A 930 3.43 12.93 2.48
N GLY A 931 3.16 11.64 2.69
CA GLY A 931 3.13 10.63 1.65
C GLY A 931 4.51 10.03 1.36
N PHE A 932 5.56 10.53 2.04
CA PHE A 932 6.90 9.97 1.99
C PHE A 932 7.31 9.33 3.32
N PHE A 933 7.21 10.07 4.43
CA PHE A 933 7.62 9.61 5.76
C PHE A 933 6.69 8.51 6.29
N ASP A 934 5.38 8.72 6.25
CA ASP A 934 4.36 7.86 6.84
C ASP A 934 4.15 6.52 6.11
N ARG A 935 4.85 6.32 4.99
CA ARG A 935 4.74 5.14 4.13
C ARG A 935 5.97 4.26 4.15
N ARG A 936 7.05 4.69 4.80
CA ARG A 936 8.37 4.04 4.76
C ARG A 936 8.79 3.53 6.13
N PRO A 937 9.65 2.51 6.18
CA PRO A 937 10.11 1.94 7.43
C PRO A 937 10.97 2.96 8.16
N MET A 938 10.61 3.26 9.41
CA MET A 938 11.48 3.99 10.31
C MET A 938 12.72 3.15 10.62
N LYS A 939 13.91 3.72 10.44
CA LYS A 939 15.18 3.02 10.60
C LYS A 939 16.12 3.80 11.50
N THR A 940 17.02 3.07 12.14
CA THR A 940 18.14 3.59 12.92
C THR A 940 19.45 3.42 12.16
N LYS A 941 20.34 4.41 12.19
CA LYS A 941 21.68 4.32 11.62
C LYS A 941 22.71 4.86 12.60
N GLN A 942 23.65 4.00 12.97
CA GLN A 942 24.79 4.36 13.81
C GLN A 942 25.78 5.21 13.01
N LEU A 943 26.15 6.35 13.56
CA LEU A 943 27.22 7.22 13.07
C LEU A 943 28.41 7.16 14.06
N THR A 944 29.52 7.79 13.70
CA THR A 944 30.77 7.80 14.46
C THR A 944 30.57 8.45 15.84
N ASP A 945 29.92 9.61 15.88
CA ASP A 945 29.72 10.40 17.10
C ASP A 945 28.23 10.54 17.50
N ASP A 946 27.30 10.02 16.68
CA ASP A 946 25.86 10.23 16.85
C ASP A 946 25.03 9.05 16.29
N ILE A 947 23.71 9.11 16.39
CA ILE A 947 22.79 8.10 15.86
C ILE A 947 21.62 8.80 15.17
N ILE A 948 21.34 8.40 13.93
CA ILE A 948 20.03 8.68 13.33
C ILE A 948 19.06 7.69 13.94
N ASP A 949 18.24 8.13 14.89
CA ASP A 949 17.34 7.24 15.63
C ASP A 949 15.98 7.07 14.91
N PHE A 950 15.44 8.16 14.34
CA PHE A 950 14.09 8.19 13.74
C PHE A 950 14.05 8.94 12.41
N ALA A 951 14.35 8.21 11.34
CA ALA A 951 14.21 8.72 9.99
C ALA A 951 13.81 7.59 9.03
N VAL A 952 13.32 7.98 7.86
CA VAL A 952 13.12 7.06 6.74
C VAL A 952 14.15 7.34 5.66
N SER A 953 14.46 6.34 4.83
CA SER A 953 15.47 6.47 3.76
C SER A 953 16.86 6.88 4.28
N VAL A 954 17.29 6.28 5.40
CA VAL A 954 18.49 6.68 6.17
C VAL A 954 19.84 6.55 5.45
N ASP A 955 19.85 5.98 4.24
CA ASP A 955 21.06 5.68 3.48
C ASP A 955 21.19 6.48 2.19
N ASN A 956 20.32 7.46 1.95
CA ASN A 956 20.31 8.19 0.69
C ASN A 956 20.01 9.69 0.88
N ALA A 957 20.01 10.47 -0.20
CA ALA A 957 19.82 11.92 -0.11
C ALA A 957 18.35 12.35 0.12
N GLU A 958 17.40 11.42 0.07
CA GLU A 958 15.97 11.61 0.34
C GLU A 958 15.60 11.35 1.80
N ILE A 959 16.60 11.14 2.66
CA ILE A 959 16.37 10.97 4.09
C ILE A 959 15.39 12.02 4.62
N ALA A 960 14.40 11.54 5.35
CA ALA A 960 13.39 12.39 5.96
C ALA A 960 13.42 12.20 7.47
N TYR A 961 13.44 13.32 8.19
CA TYR A 961 13.55 13.37 9.64
C TYR A 961 12.26 13.85 10.27
N ARG A 962 12.04 13.46 11.52
CA ARG A 962 11.11 14.18 12.39
C ARG A 962 11.53 15.66 12.52
N GLY A 963 10.60 16.49 12.98
CA GLY A 963 10.79 17.94 12.96
C GLY A 963 9.83 18.68 13.88
N ILE A 964 9.72 19.97 13.62
CA ILE A 964 8.82 20.89 14.33
C ILE A 964 7.76 21.41 13.35
N VAL A 965 6.50 21.44 13.79
CA VAL A 965 5.45 22.24 13.14
C VAL A 965 5.38 23.57 13.89
N ILE A 966 5.53 24.67 13.17
CA ILE A 966 5.23 26.02 13.66
C ILE A 966 3.87 26.41 13.10
N PHE A 967 2.99 26.92 13.95
CA PHE A 967 1.60 27.19 13.55
C PHE A 967 1.04 28.50 14.11
N ASN A 968 -0.01 28.98 13.47
CA ASN A 968 -0.84 30.09 13.90
C ASN A 968 -2.13 29.53 14.54
N ASP A 969 -2.37 29.88 15.80
CA ASP A 969 -3.53 29.42 16.57
C ASP A 969 -4.86 30.03 16.08
N VAL A 970 -4.82 31.16 15.36
CA VAL A 970 -5.97 31.84 14.79
C VAL A 970 -6.26 31.36 13.37
N THR A 971 -5.29 31.47 12.46
CA THR A 971 -5.49 31.15 11.03
C THR A 971 -5.27 29.68 10.70
N LYS A 972 -4.75 28.89 11.65
CA LYS A 972 -4.31 27.49 11.49
C LYS A 972 -3.18 27.29 10.48
N ALA A 973 -2.66 28.38 9.92
CA ALA A 973 -1.51 28.35 9.02
C ALA A 973 -0.35 27.65 9.71
N SER A 974 0.21 26.66 9.04
CA SER A 974 1.29 25.83 9.59
C SER A 974 2.36 25.51 8.55
N VAL A 975 3.57 25.30 9.06
CA VAL A 975 4.73 24.90 8.26
C VAL A 975 5.61 23.96 9.06
N PHE A 976 6.14 22.95 8.39
CA PHE A 976 7.02 21.95 8.98
C PHE A 976 8.50 22.21 8.66
N PHE A 977 9.33 22.15 9.68
CA PHE A 977 10.79 22.18 9.58
C PHE A 977 11.37 20.84 10.07
N PRO A 978 11.97 20.02 9.18
CA PRO A 978 12.68 18.83 9.63
C PRO A 978 13.88 19.19 10.51
N MET A 979 14.34 18.24 11.32
CA MET A 979 15.53 18.39 12.18
C MET A 979 16.69 17.54 11.66
N PRO A 980 17.31 17.87 10.51
CA PRO A 980 18.29 17.00 9.90
C PRO A 980 19.68 17.02 10.56
N GLY A 981 19.91 17.93 11.51
CA GLY A 981 21.23 18.15 12.09
C GLY A 981 22.02 19.22 11.34
N ARG A 982 23.34 19.13 11.44
CA ARG A 982 24.31 19.92 10.67
C ARG A 982 25.57 19.12 10.37
N LYS A 983 26.34 19.59 9.40
CA LYS A 983 27.62 19.00 8.99
C LYS A 983 28.80 19.77 9.57
N ALA A 984 29.65 19.07 10.31
CA ALA A 984 30.85 19.65 10.91
C ALA A 984 31.85 20.14 9.86
N ALA A 985 32.45 21.30 10.10
CA ALA A 985 33.38 21.98 9.19
C ALA A 985 34.63 21.16 8.80
N GLY A 986 35.12 20.31 9.70
CA GLY A 986 36.35 19.53 9.48
C GLY A 986 36.10 18.26 8.69
N TRP A 987 35.62 17.24 9.39
CA TRP A 987 35.49 15.87 8.89
C TRP A 987 34.16 15.62 8.14
N GLY A 988 33.28 16.63 8.09
CA GLY A 988 31.95 16.50 7.52
C GLY A 988 31.04 15.58 8.32
N VAL A 989 31.36 15.31 9.60
CA VAL A 989 30.55 14.48 10.50
C VAL A 989 29.16 15.09 10.66
N LEU A 990 28.14 14.26 10.59
CA LEU A 990 26.75 14.66 10.82
C LEU A 990 26.49 14.75 12.33
N GLN A 991 26.00 15.89 12.79
CA GLN A 991 25.77 16.20 14.21
C GLN A 991 24.28 16.45 14.48
N GLU A 992 23.78 15.91 15.59
CA GLU A 992 22.42 16.04 16.09
C GLU A 992 21.30 15.63 15.09
N PRO A 993 21.49 14.62 14.23
CA PRO A 993 20.48 14.27 13.23
C PRO A 993 19.21 13.74 13.91
N GLY A 994 18.05 14.29 13.53
CA GLY A 994 16.77 13.98 14.15
C GLY A 994 16.56 14.61 15.54
N ASN A 995 17.52 15.38 16.06
CA ASN A 995 17.40 16.05 17.36
C ASN A 995 17.34 17.58 17.24
N ARG A 996 18.03 18.15 16.25
CA ARG A 996 18.01 19.58 15.96
C ARG A 996 18.17 19.83 14.46
N GLY A 997 17.56 20.86 13.92
CA GLY A 997 17.80 21.37 12.57
C GLY A 997 18.44 22.75 12.64
N TYR A 998 19.43 23.00 11.80
CA TYR A 998 20.10 24.30 11.68
C TYR A 998 19.81 24.89 10.31
N TYR A 999 19.42 26.16 10.27
CA TYR A 999 18.96 26.86 9.09
C TYR A 999 19.77 28.14 8.88
N LEU A 1000 20.34 28.27 7.68
CA LEU A 1000 21.11 29.43 7.27
C LEU A 1000 20.26 30.69 7.18
N THR A 1001 20.87 31.83 7.49
CA THR A 1001 20.32 33.17 7.23
C THR A 1001 21.32 34.01 6.46
N ALA A 1002 20.86 35.08 5.83
CA ALA A 1002 21.69 36.03 5.09
C ALA A 1002 22.42 37.04 5.99
N SER A 1003 22.16 37.07 7.31
CA SER A 1003 22.65 38.16 8.16
C SER A 1003 24.00 37.82 8.81
N SER A 1004 25.01 38.65 8.56
CA SER A 1004 26.30 38.56 9.24
C SER A 1004 26.18 39.04 10.69
N GLY A 1005 26.71 38.26 11.63
CA GLY A 1005 26.69 38.56 13.06
C GLY A 1005 28.02 39.14 13.56
N PRO A 1006 28.04 39.71 14.78
CA PRO A 1006 29.25 40.27 15.35
C PRO A 1006 30.30 39.20 15.66
N SER A 1007 31.56 39.61 15.77
CA SER A 1007 32.64 38.78 16.29
C SER A 1007 32.49 38.57 17.80
N ASN A 1008 33.07 37.50 18.30
CA ASN A 1008 33.16 37.20 19.73
C ASN A 1008 34.50 36.53 20.08
N TYR A 1009 34.70 36.26 21.38
CA TYR A 1009 35.97 35.77 21.91
C TYR A 1009 36.43 34.44 21.30
N ASP A 1010 35.50 33.57 20.93
CA ASP A 1010 35.78 32.23 20.40
C ASP A 1010 35.64 32.16 18.86
N THR A 1011 34.99 33.16 18.23
CA THR A 1011 34.70 33.19 16.80
C THR A 1011 34.79 34.60 16.21
N SER A 1012 35.76 34.84 15.33
CA SER A 1012 35.79 36.01 14.45
C SER A 1012 34.86 35.79 13.24
N GLN A 1013 34.13 36.82 12.80
CA GLN A 1013 33.36 36.81 11.55
C GLN A 1013 32.21 35.78 11.51
N SER A 1014 31.18 36.03 12.33
CA SER A 1014 30.05 35.12 12.52
C SER A 1014 28.89 35.40 11.57
N VAL A 1015 27.97 34.45 11.44
CA VAL A 1015 26.69 34.61 10.72
C VAL A 1015 25.54 34.11 11.59
N TRP A 1016 24.39 34.76 11.50
CA TRP A 1016 23.16 34.36 12.18
C TRP A 1016 22.56 33.11 11.56
N LYS A 1017 21.98 32.29 12.43
CA LYS A 1017 21.42 30.97 12.11
C LYS A 1017 20.21 30.73 12.97
N MET A 1018 19.17 30.14 12.39
CA MET A 1018 18.05 29.62 13.15
C MET A 1018 18.31 28.15 13.49
N SER A 1019 17.98 27.76 14.72
CA SER A 1019 17.97 26.36 15.13
C SER A 1019 16.57 25.97 15.60
N VAL A 1020 16.10 24.81 15.16
CA VAL A 1020 14.86 24.20 15.63
C VAL A 1020 15.18 22.87 16.30
N GLY A 1021 14.62 22.53 17.45
CA GLY A 1021 15.04 21.34 18.20
C GLY A 1021 14.10 20.95 19.31
N LYS A 1022 14.53 20.04 20.19
CA LYS A 1022 13.79 19.69 21.41
C LYS A 1022 13.97 20.72 22.53
N PHE A 1023 15.21 21.18 22.72
CA PHE A 1023 15.54 22.23 23.68
C PHE A 1023 16.84 22.95 23.28
N PRO A 1024 16.86 24.29 23.16
CA PRO A 1024 15.66 25.13 23.03
C PRO A 1024 14.86 24.73 21.77
N PRO A 1025 13.51 24.79 21.80
CA PRO A 1025 12.65 24.40 20.68
C PRO A 1025 12.88 25.23 19.41
N LEU A 1026 13.05 26.54 19.60
CA LEU A 1026 13.44 27.49 18.57
C LEU A 1026 14.52 28.41 19.14
N GLY A 1027 15.53 28.68 18.34
CA GLY A 1027 16.67 29.48 18.74
C GLY A 1027 17.33 30.19 17.58
N PHE A 1028 18.06 31.24 17.92
CA PHE A 1028 18.87 32.00 16.98
C PHE A 1028 20.23 32.26 17.61
N GLN A 1029 21.26 31.90 16.86
CA GLN A 1029 22.63 32.04 17.29
C GLN A 1029 23.48 32.53 16.14
N TYR A 1030 24.54 33.27 16.47
CA TYR A 1030 25.55 33.62 15.49
C TYR A 1030 26.84 32.86 15.82
N ARG A 1031 27.39 32.19 14.79
CA ARG A 1031 28.57 31.31 14.88
C ARG A 1031 29.38 31.42 13.58
N LEU A 1032 30.55 30.77 13.55
CA LEU A 1032 31.32 30.64 12.32
C LEU A 1032 30.49 30.03 11.16
N PRO A 1033 30.62 30.58 9.94
CA PRO A 1033 29.96 30.06 8.73
C PRO A 1033 30.65 28.81 8.15
N ASN A 1034 31.19 27.94 9.01
CA ASN A 1034 31.97 26.77 8.61
C ASN A 1034 31.21 25.44 8.64
N TYR A 1035 30.01 25.41 9.22
CA TYR A 1035 29.12 24.25 9.20
C TYR A 1035 28.31 24.20 7.89
N GLY A 1036 27.98 22.99 7.46
CA GLY A 1036 26.94 22.75 6.47
C GLY A 1036 25.58 22.64 7.15
N GLU A 1037 24.60 23.44 6.74
CA GLU A 1037 23.31 23.58 7.42
C GLU A 1037 22.17 23.63 6.39
N SER A 1038 20.95 23.30 6.81
CA SER A 1038 19.79 23.36 5.91
C SER A 1038 19.47 24.80 5.51
N LEU A 1039 18.73 24.96 4.42
CA LEU A 1039 18.24 26.25 3.97
C LEU A 1039 16.75 26.16 3.69
N ARG A 1040 16.01 27.10 4.29
CA ARG A 1040 14.59 27.33 4.06
C ARG A 1040 14.43 28.69 3.38
N CYS A 1041 13.99 28.69 2.13
CA CYS A 1041 13.87 29.91 1.35
C CYS A 1041 12.58 30.67 1.66
N VAL A 1042 12.63 31.99 1.51
CA VAL A 1042 11.49 32.90 1.61
C VAL A 1042 11.21 33.54 0.25
N LYS A 1043 9.94 33.85 -0.01
CA LYS A 1043 9.50 34.46 -1.26
C LYS A 1043 10.02 35.90 -1.37
N ASN A 1044 10.42 36.33 -2.56
CA ASN A 1044 10.70 37.73 -2.83
C ASN A 1044 9.41 38.57 -2.72
N ASP A 1045 9.51 39.79 -2.20
CA ASP A 1045 8.42 40.76 -2.31
C ASP A 1045 8.18 41.09 -3.80
N GLU A 1046 6.92 41.21 -4.20
CA GLU A 1046 6.50 41.67 -5.53
C GLU A 1046 6.48 43.20 -5.64
#